data_AF-W5MWA7-F1
#
_entry.id   AF-W5MWA7-F1
#
_cell.length_a   1.000
_cell.length_b   1.000
_cell.length_c   1.000
_cell.angle_alpha   90.00
_cell.angle_beta   90.00
_cell.angle_gamma   90.00
#
_symmetry.space_group_name_H-M   'P 1'
#
loop_
_entity.id
_entity.type
_entity.pdbx_description
1 polymer ?
#
loop_
_entity_poly.entity_id
_entity_poly.type
_entity_poly.pdbx_seq_one_letter_code
_entity_poly.pdbx_strand_id
1 'polypeptide(L)'
;RRVHPCECHITMHMGYKRIKMNSIVFALNLLASIVWSAPPRCEPGDAILGRCRIPVEEKPQCTNIVLGYCDDMPYSKTLFPNLLDNKNREELEMGTEYLLLSVIHTLLNGECTPDIRMLGCSIIAPRCENGKIMKPCRSTCESVRKNCIHAFEGIKMAWPYFLDCDRFFVGEEEGCYDPLENLREKQEVALASISPEEPSTIIQFTYHSHLQMENVLKKTAARCSDISRTYSIGRSFEGKDLLVIEFSDNPGQHELLEPEVKYIANMHGNEVLGRQLLIYLAQYLCSEYQLGNERIQTLINNTRIHLFPSMNPDGYELAAAEVEDTNEQEQDEGHRYNGWTSGRANAQNIDLNRNFPDLTSIVYSRRRNKGYRTDHVPIPDSYWFSKYVVAPETYAVMKWVRSIPFVMSASLHGGELVVSYPYDFSRHPEEEKMFSPSPDEQVFKLLSRIYADAHPTMSDNSTDRCGASFASKGGIINGAMWYSFSGGMSDFNYLHTNCFEITVELGCDKFPSEDELYLGWQQNKEPLLSYLEAVHRGIKGIVKDETGKGIKGARISVRGVRHDIFSAEDGDYWRLLTSGTHIITASAPGYTKVMKKINLPPRLQKAGRVDFILKREILEPGINDHFPAQDTYDRFDPFNQFERYTQRETGEPGEEEVQEKPWWWSYFALSGNAAPTWLLRNY
;
A
#
# COMPACT_ATOMS: atom_id res chain seq x y z
N ARG A 1 -69.13 16.73 31.06
CA ARG A 1 -69.83 15.45 30.79
C ARG A 1 -68.73 14.40 30.62
N ARG A 2 -68.37 13.73 31.73
CA ARG A 2 -68.52 12.29 32.02
C ARG A 2 -67.68 11.41 31.09
N VAL A 3 -66.80 10.48 31.51
CA VAL A 3 -66.37 9.95 32.83
C VAL A 3 -65.15 9.00 32.54
N HIS A 4 -64.08 9.08 33.34
CA HIS A 4 -62.95 8.10 33.53
C HIS A 4 -63.44 6.84 34.32
N PRO A 5 -62.67 5.84 34.84
CA PRO A 5 -61.22 5.68 35.11
C PRO A 5 -60.74 4.21 34.79
N CYS A 6 -59.58 3.63 35.15
CA CYS A 6 -58.62 3.72 36.27
C CYS A 6 -57.20 3.33 35.77
N GLU A 7 -56.07 3.94 36.15
CA GLU A 7 -55.39 4.01 37.47
C GLU A 7 -55.01 2.62 38.03
N CYS A 8 -53.82 2.31 38.58
CA CYS A 8 -52.79 3.09 39.30
C CYS A 8 -51.53 2.19 39.50
N HIS A 9 -50.27 2.64 39.27
CA HIS A 9 -49.29 3.22 40.23
C HIS A 9 -48.31 2.21 40.92
N ILE A 10 -46.97 2.40 40.78
CA ILE A 10 -45.98 2.94 41.80
C ILE A 10 -45.19 1.78 42.45
N THR A 11 -43.88 1.76 42.77
CA THR A 11 -42.66 2.61 42.71
C THR A 11 -41.52 1.76 43.31
N MET A 12 -40.24 2.03 43.02
CA MET A 12 -39.30 2.60 44.02
C MET A 12 -37.86 2.71 43.51
N HIS A 13 -37.31 3.91 43.68
CA HIS A 13 -35.92 4.32 43.58
C HIS A 13 -35.30 4.42 44.98
N MET A 14 -34.00 4.15 45.13
CA MET A 14 -32.99 4.77 46.05
C MET A 14 -31.72 3.89 45.97
N GLY A 15 -30.45 4.34 46.03
CA GLY A 15 -29.85 5.63 46.36
C GLY A 15 -28.58 5.42 47.22
N TYR A 16 -27.39 5.53 46.59
CA TYR A 16 -26.09 6.07 47.08
C TYR A 16 -25.49 5.78 48.51
N LYS A 17 -24.16 5.50 48.49
CA LYS A 17 -23.00 6.11 49.24
C LYS A 17 -22.21 5.31 50.33
N ARG A 18 -20.89 5.19 50.03
CA ARG A 18 -19.63 4.99 50.82
C ARG A 18 -19.63 5.33 52.33
N ILE A 19 -18.89 4.53 53.14
CA ILE A 19 -17.95 4.96 54.23
C ILE A 19 -16.77 3.94 54.37
N LYS A 20 -15.58 4.44 54.76
CA LYS A 20 -14.23 3.85 54.92
C LYS A 20 -13.90 3.42 56.38
N MET A 21 -12.70 2.82 56.56
CA MET A 21 -11.84 2.65 57.79
C MET A 21 -12.17 1.44 58.68
N ASN A 22 -11.25 0.66 59.29
CA ASN A 22 -9.79 0.66 59.59
C ASN A 22 -9.39 -0.83 59.87
N SER A 23 -8.28 -1.37 59.35
CA SER A 23 -6.92 -1.51 59.94
C SER A 23 -6.80 -2.26 61.29
N ILE A 24 -5.78 -3.15 61.32
CA ILE A 24 -5.03 -3.74 62.47
C ILE A 24 -5.54 -5.11 63.00
N VAL A 25 -4.76 -6.13 63.38
CA VAL A 25 -3.39 -6.71 63.20
C VAL A 25 -3.44 -8.02 64.07
N PHE A 26 -2.55 -8.99 63.80
CA PHE A 26 -2.07 -10.10 64.67
C PHE A 26 -2.86 -11.43 64.62
N ALA A 27 -2.27 -12.62 64.63
CA ALA A 27 -0.97 -13.20 64.26
C ALA A 27 -0.98 -14.68 64.71
N LEU A 28 -0.31 -15.56 63.95
CA LEU A 28 0.43 -16.78 64.36
C LEU A 28 -0.39 -18.00 64.89
N ASN A 29 -0.43 -19.09 64.11
CA ASN A 29 0.36 -20.35 64.27
C ASN A 29 -0.37 -21.41 65.12
N LEU A 30 -0.31 -22.75 64.96
CA LEU A 30 0.51 -23.76 64.28
C LEU A 30 -0.27 -25.10 64.53
N LEU A 31 -0.54 -26.06 63.60
CA LEU A 31 0.26 -27.28 63.30
C LEU A 31 -0.56 -28.33 62.51
N ALA A 32 0.07 -28.92 61.47
CA ALA A 32 0.11 -30.32 60.95
C ALA A 32 -1.18 -31.21 60.92
N SER A 33 -1.51 -32.06 59.92
CA SER A 33 -0.70 -32.89 59.02
C SER A 33 -1.55 -33.51 57.87
N ILE A 34 -0.98 -33.54 56.66
CA ILE A 34 -0.98 -34.56 55.56
C ILE A 34 -1.97 -35.75 55.64
N VAL A 35 -2.78 -35.98 54.57
CA VAL A 35 -2.86 -37.26 53.79
C VAL A 35 -3.39 -36.97 52.36
N TRP A 36 -2.60 -37.39 51.36
CA TRP A 36 -2.95 -37.53 49.94
C TRP A 36 -4.04 -38.59 49.71
N SER A 37 -5.00 -38.32 48.82
CA SER A 37 -5.81 -39.36 48.16
C SER A 37 -5.50 -39.40 46.66
N ALA A 38 -4.80 -40.44 46.24
CA ALA A 38 -4.63 -40.85 44.85
C ALA A 38 -5.97 -41.40 44.27
N PRO A 39 -6.18 -41.40 42.94
CA PRO A 39 -7.35 -42.03 42.32
C PRO A 39 -7.37 -43.56 42.56
N PRO A 40 -8.54 -44.21 42.57
CA PRO A 40 -8.66 -45.60 43.03
C PRO A 40 -7.95 -46.58 42.08
N ARG A 41 -7.21 -47.53 42.66
CA ARG A 41 -6.65 -48.69 41.94
C ARG A 41 -7.72 -49.78 41.81
N CYS A 42 -8.00 -50.25 40.60
CA CYS A 42 -8.85 -51.44 40.37
C CYS A 42 -8.08 -52.69 40.84
N GLU A 43 -8.71 -53.50 41.70
CA GLU A 43 -8.12 -54.76 42.19
C GLU A 43 -8.26 -55.88 41.15
N PRO A 44 -7.38 -56.91 41.18
CA PRO A 44 -7.32 -57.95 40.15
C PRO A 44 -8.62 -58.78 39.98
N GLY A 45 -9.53 -58.76 40.95
CA GLY A 45 -10.81 -59.47 40.90
C GLY A 45 -11.91 -58.76 40.08
N ASP A 46 -11.85 -57.43 39.94
CA ASP A 46 -12.91 -56.64 39.30
C ASP A 46 -12.82 -56.62 37.76
N ALA A 47 -11.68 -57.02 37.21
CA ALA A 47 -11.48 -57.19 35.77
C ALA A 47 -12.24 -58.43 35.22
N ILE A 48 -12.42 -59.47 36.04
CA ILE A 48 -13.08 -60.73 35.62
C ILE A 48 -14.61 -60.57 35.55
N LEU A 49 -15.17 -59.61 36.31
CA LEU A 49 -16.61 -59.29 36.34
C LEU A 49 -17.02 -58.20 35.34
N GLY A 50 -16.09 -57.69 34.51
CA GLY A 50 -16.39 -56.71 33.45
C GLY A 50 -16.77 -55.31 33.94
N ARG A 51 -16.48 -54.96 35.21
CA ARG A 51 -16.87 -53.68 35.81
C ARG A 51 -15.83 -52.56 35.70
N CYS A 52 -14.61 -52.88 35.26
CA CYS A 52 -13.52 -51.92 35.09
C CYS A 52 -12.80 -52.22 33.77
N ARG A 53 -12.70 -51.23 32.85
CA ARG A 53 -11.90 -51.35 31.62
C ARG A 53 -10.47 -50.92 31.94
N ILE A 54 -9.51 -51.83 31.77
CA ILE A 54 -8.09 -51.45 31.71
C ILE A 54 -7.90 -50.71 30.37
N PRO A 55 -7.38 -49.48 30.34
CA PRO A 55 -6.99 -48.84 29.09
C PRO A 55 -5.89 -49.70 28.45
N VAL A 56 -6.19 -50.30 27.30
CA VAL A 56 -5.16 -50.91 26.47
C VAL A 56 -4.35 -49.75 25.91
N GLU A 57 -3.07 -49.63 26.28
CA GLU A 57 -2.14 -48.73 25.59
C GLU A 57 -2.02 -49.19 24.13
N GLU A 58 -2.73 -48.51 23.23
CA GLU A 58 -2.53 -48.67 21.80
C GLU A 58 -1.10 -48.22 21.46
N LYS A 59 -0.32 -49.10 20.83
CA LYS A 59 1.02 -48.74 20.37
C LYS A 59 0.90 -47.61 19.35
N PRO A 60 1.68 -46.52 19.49
CA PRO A 60 1.61 -45.40 18.56
C PRO A 60 1.97 -45.87 17.14
N GLN A 61 1.13 -45.54 16.16
CA GLN A 61 1.33 -45.87 14.75
C GLN A 61 1.66 -44.60 13.96
N CYS A 62 2.48 -44.74 12.91
CA CYS A 62 2.75 -43.62 12.01
C CYS A 62 1.46 -43.18 11.31
N THR A 63 1.12 -41.90 11.37
CA THR A 63 -0.01 -41.27 10.69
C THR A 63 0.48 -40.32 9.59
N ASN A 64 -0.38 -39.95 8.65
CA ASN A 64 -0.01 -38.96 7.64
C ASN A 64 0.09 -37.56 8.27
N ILE A 65 0.97 -36.72 7.73
CA ILE A 65 1.01 -35.31 8.09
C ILE A 65 -0.22 -34.64 7.49
N VAL A 66 -1.04 -34.06 8.36
CA VAL A 66 -2.23 -33.28 7.98
C VAL A 66 -2.18 -31.97 8.77
N LEU A 67 -1.13 -31.20 8.54
CA LEU A 67 -0.84 -29.91 9.16
C LEU A 67 -0.57 -28.94 8.02
N GLY A 68 -1.46 -27.96 7.81
CA GLY A 68 -1.38 -27.08 6.63
C GLY A 68 -0.07 -26.29 6.49
N TYR A 69 0.68 -26.07 7.57
CA TYR A 69 1.98 -25.39 7.52
C TYR A 69 3.20 -26.33 7.35
N CYS A 70 3.00 -27.64 7.39
CA CYS A 70 4.06 -28.66 7.38
C CYS A 70 3.77 -29.82 6.41
N ASP A 71 2.84 -29.66 5.48
CA ASP A 71 2.39 -30.71 4.56
C ASP A 71 3.37 -30.94 3.39
N ASP A 72 4.22 -29.97 3.08
CA ASP A 72 5.25 -30.01 2.03
C ASP A 72 6.62 -30.52 2.51
N MET A 73 6.67 -31.16 3.68
CA MET A 73 7.89 -31.83 4.18
C MET A 73 8.35 -32.95 3.24
N PRO A 74 9.66 -33.29 3.19
CA PRO A 74 10.20 -34.35 2.31
C PRO A 74 9.71 -35.78 2.67
N TYR A 75 8.87 -35.92 3.68
CA TYR A 75 8.26 -37.17 4.13
C TYR A 75 6.79 -36.92 4.48
N SER A 76 5.95 -37.96 4.34
CA SER A 76 4.51 -37.84 4.50
C SER A 76 3.95 -38.41 5.80
N LYS A 77 4.79 -39.06 6.63
CA LYS A 77 4.37 -39.75 7.86
C LYS A 77 5.02 -39.17 9.12
N THR A 78 4.21 -38.97 10.15
CA THR A 78 4.59 -38.50 11.49
C THR A 78 4.07 -39.45 12.58
N LEU A 79 4.47 -39.23 13.83
CA LEU A 79 4.04 -40.00 15.00
C LEU A 79 3.66 -39.04 16.15
N PHE A 80 2.60 -39.38 16.89
CA PHE A 80 2.30 -38.77 18.19
C PHE A 80 2.48 -39.80 19.34
N PRO A 81 2.94 -39.38 20.53
CA PRO A 81 3.38 -38.04 20.86
C PRO A 81 4.62 -37.60 20.06
N ASN A 82 4.65 -36.34 19.63
CA ASN A 82 5.75 -35.79 18.82
C ASN A 82 6.97 -35.48 19.72
N LEU A 83 8.03 -34.86 19.16
CA LEU A 83 9.23 -34.52 19.94
C LEU A 83 9.00 -33.46 21.03
N LEU A 84 7.86 -32.76 21.01
CA LEU A 84 7.43 -31.81 22.04
C LEU A 84 6.37 -32.39 23.00
N ASP A 85 6.16 -33.71 22.97
CA ASP A 85 5.18 -34.44 23.78
C ASP A 85 3.70 -34.08 23.54
N ASN A 86 3.37 -33.37 22.45
CA ASN A 86 1.97 -33.16 22.06
C ASN A 86 1.35 -34.52 21.71
N LYS A 87 0.18 -34.85 22.27
CA LYS A 87 -0.39 -36.21 22.18
C LYS A 87 -1.16 -36.47 20.90
N ASN A 88 -1.61 -35.42 20.23
CA ASN A 88 -2.37 -35.49 18.99
C ASN A 88 -2.24 -34.18 18.20
N ARG A 89 -2.80 -34.18 16.99
CA ARG A 89 -2.77 -33.03 16.07
C ARG A 89 -3.47 -31.80 16.66
N GLU A 90 -4.63 -31.96 17.26
CA GLU A 90 -5.43 -30.85 17.78
C GLU A 90 -4.69 -30.08 18.87
N GLU A 91 -4.00 -30.81 19.77
CA GLU A 91 -3.15 -30.21 20.79
C GLU A 91 -1.97 -29.43 20.19
N LEU A 92 -1.38 -29.94 19.11
CA LEU A 92 -0.30 -29.26 18.39
C LEU A 92 -0.79 -27.99 17.68
N GLU A 93 -1.91 -28.05 16.94
CA GLU A 93 -2.46 -26.92 16.17
C GLU A 93 -2.90 -25.76 17.08
N MET A 94 -3.36 -26.07 18.30
CA MET A 94 -3.65 -25.07 19.32
C MET A 94 -2.39 -24.57 20.04
N GLY A 95 -1.22 -25.17 19.82
CA GLY A 95 0.04 -24.84 20.49
C GLY A 95 0.67 -23.54 20.01
N THR A 96 1.39 -22.86 20.91
CA THR A 96 2.13 -21.63 20.57
C THR A 96 3.26 -21.85 19.56
N GLU A 97 3.80 -23.06 19.50
CA GLU A 97 4.87 -23.47 18.60
C GLU A 97 4.36 -23.57 17.17
N TYR A 98 3.18 -24.15 16.97
CA TYR A 98 2.53 -24.19 15.65
C TYR A 98 2.09 -22.79 15.20
N LEU A 99 1.52 -21.99 16.12
CA LEU A 99 1.22 -20.60 15.85
C LEU A 99 2.48 -19.82 15.45
N LEU A 100 3.57 -19.94 16.19
CA LEU A 100 4.84 -19.30 15.83
C LEU A 100 5.26 -19.69 14.42
N LEU A 101 5.28 -20.98 14.06
CA LEU A 101 5.64 -21.43 12.71
C LEU A 101 4.69 -20.92 11.63
N SER A 102 3.40 -20.75 11.94
CA SER A 102 2.43 -20.18 11.01
C SER A 102 2.67 -18.69 10.71
N VAL A 103 3.20 -17.94 11.67
CA VAL A 103 3.46 -16.49 11.52
C VAL A 103 4.93 -16.17 11.29
N ILE A 104 5.85 -17.14 11.38
CA ILE A 104 7.30 -16.88 11.39
C ILE A 104 7.79 -16.25 10.09
N HIS A 105 7.17 -16.62 8.97
CA HIS A 105 7.44 -16.03 7.67
C HIS A 105 7.17 -14.51 7.70
N THR A 106 6.03 -14.11 8.25
CA THR A 106 5.66 -12.70 8.45
C THR A 106 6.55 -12.02 9.48
N LEU A 107 6.84 -12.69 10.61
CA LEU A 107 7.64 -12.11 11.70
C LEU A 107 9.07 -11.80 11.29
N LEU A 108 9.67 -12.64 10.44
CA LEU A 108 11.03 -12.47 9.94
C LEU A 108 11.08 -11.77 8.57
N ASN A 109 9.97 -11.19 8.09
CA ASN A 109 9.88 -10.55 6.77
C ASN A 109 10.37 -11.45 5.62
N GLY A 110 10.13 -12.77 5.72
CA GLY A 110 10.59 -13.78 4.77
C GLY A 110 12.06 -14.17 4.88
N GLU A 111 12.89 -13.45 5.64
CA GLU A 111 14.26 -13.88 5.92
C GLU A 111 14.22 -15.25 6.61
N CYS A 112 15.10 -16.16 6.17
CA CYS A 112 15.23 -17.51 6.74
C CYS A 112 14.02 -18.44 6.59
N THR A 113 13.06 -18.09 5.73
CA THR A 113 12.02 -19.01 5.22
C THR A 113 12.44 -19.49 3.83
N PRO A 114 12.32 -20.79 3.48
CA PRO A 114 11.65 -21.88 4.20
C PRO A 114 12.47 -22.58 5.29
N ASP A 115 13.76 -22.27 5.47
CA ASP A 115 14.69 -23.01 6.34
C ASP A 115 14.18 -23.20 7.78
N ILE A 116 13.75 -22.12 8.45
CA ILE A 116 13.25 -22.15 9.83
C ILE A 116 11.92 -22.89 9.93
N ARG A 117 11.03 -22.73 8.93
CA ARG A 117 9.74 -23.42 8.88
C ARG A 117 9.95 -24.93 8.78
N MET A 118 10.77 -25.37 7.83
CA MET A 118 11.08 -26.78 7.62
C MET A 118 11.79 -27.39 8.84
N LEU A 119 12.75 -26.65 9.42
CA LEU A 119 13.44 -27.08 10.64
C LEU A 119 12.45 -27.22 11.81
N GLY A 120 11.52 -26.27 12.00
CA GLY A 120 10.48 -26.35 13.01
C GLY A 120 9.48 -27.48 12.78
N CYS A 121 9.02 -27.65 11.54
CA CYS A 121 8.14 -28.75 11.13
C CYS A 121 8.79 -30.12 11.38
N SER A 122 10.11 -30.24 11.24
CA SER A 122 10.84 -31.48 11.57
C SER A 122 10.81 -31.85 13.07
N ILE A 123 10.50 -30.88 13.94
CA ILE A 123 10.35 -31.10 15.38
C ILE A 123 8.91 -31.37 15.77
N ILE A 124 7.96 -30.57 15.26
CA ILE A 124 6.55 -30.70 15.62
C ILE A 124 5.84 -31.85 14.89
N ALA A 125 6.32 -32.22 13.71
CA ALA A 125 5.82 -33.31 12.89
C ALA A 125 7.01 -34.16 12.38
N PRO A 126 7.73 -34.85 13.27
CA PRO A 126 8.97 -35.53 12.93
C PRO A 126 8.73 -36.75 12.03
N ARG A 127 9.71 -37.11 11.21
CA ARG A 127 9.62 -38.26 10.31
C ARG A 127 9.39 -39.55 11.10
N CYS A 128 8.35 -40.29 10.74
CA CYS A 128 8.06 -41.61 11.29
C CYS A 128 8.45 -42.72 10.32
N GLU A 129 9.35 -43.60 10.75
CA GLU A 129 9.79 -44.76 9.98
C GLU A 129 9.74 -46.01 10.86
N ASN A 130 9.12 -47.08 10.37
CA ASN A 130 8.96 -48.35 11.10
C ASN A 130 8.34 -48.22 12.52
N GLY A 131 7.42 -47.26 12.70
CA GLY A 131 6.77 -47.02 13.99
C GLY A 131 7.66 -46.34 15.03
N LYS A 132 8.76 -45.71 14.60
CA LYS A 132 9.67 -44.92 15.44
C LYS A 132 9.87 -43.52 14.86
N ILE A 133 10.04 -42.55 15.74
CA ILE A 133 10.44 -41.19 15.38
C ILE A 133 11.92 -41.20 14.98
N MET A 134 12.21 -40.68 13.79
CA MET A 134 13.55 -40.29 13.38
C MET A 134 13.79 -38.82 13.76
N LYS A 135 14.97 -38.52 14.28
CA LYS A 135 15.33 -37.15 14.65
C LYS A 135 16.10 -36.46 13.52
N PRO A 136 15.92 -35.14 13.33
CA PRO A 136 16.69 -34.36 12.36
C PRO A 136 18.16 -34.19 12.78
N CYS A 137 19.03 -33.94 11.80
CA CYS A 137 20.47 -33.80 12.02
C CYS A 137 20.84 -32.50 12.74
N ARG A 138 21.74 -32.61 13.75
CA ARG A 138 22.27 -31.45 14.50
C ARG A 138 23.06 -30.49 13.60
N SER A 139 23.82 -31.02 12.65
CA SER A 139 24.58 -30.24 11.67
C SER A 139 23.68 -29.29 10.86
N THR A 140 22.51 -29.76 10.41
CA THR A 140 21.52 -28.92 9.72
C THR A 140 21.00 -27.81 10.64
N CYS A 141 20.62 -28.15 11.89
CA CYS A 141 20.14 -27.16 12.86
C CYS A 141 21.19 -26.08 13.13
N GLU A 142 22.45 -26.46 13.37
CA GLU A 142 23.53 -25.51 13.64
C GLU A 142 23.80 -24.60 12.45
N SER A 143 23.71 -25.13 11.22
CA SER A 143 23.83 -24.34 10.00
C SER A 143 22.70 -23.30 9.88
N VAL A 144 21.44 -23.72 10.06
CA VAL A 144 20.29 -22.81 10.01
C VAL A 144 20.38 -21.78 11.13
N ARG A 145 20.72 -22.18 12.35
CA ARG A 145 20.91 -21.27 13.49
C ARG A 145 21.98 -20.23 13.19
N LYS A 146 23.14 -20.63 12.69
CA LYS A 146 24.22 -19.72 12.32
C LYS A 146 23.77 -18.71 11.27
N ASN A 147 23.02 -19.16 10.27
CA ASN A 147 22.57 -18.31 9.17
C ASN A 147 21.40 -17.41 9.57
N CYS A 148 20.57 -17.81 10.53
CA CYS A 148 19.28 -17.16 10.78
C CYS A 148 19.12 -16.50 12.13
N ILE A 149 20.08 -16.66 13.05
CA ILE A 149 20.01 -16.02 14.36
C ILE A 149 19.82 -14.50 14.23
N HIS A 150 20.50 -13.86 13.28
CA HIS A 150 20.43 -12.41 13.06
C HIS A 150 19.02 -11.89 12.76
N ALA A 151 18.18 -12.66 12.06
CA ALA A 151 16.80 -12.27 11.75
C ALA A 151 15.94 -12.18 13.02
N PHE A 152 16.08 -13.14 13.94
CA PHE A 152 15.41 -13.09 15.25
C PHE A 152 15.98 -11.98 16.14
N GLU A 153 17.28 -11.69 16.05
CA GLU A 153 17.90 -10.56 16.75
C GLU A 153 17.35 -9.22 16.25
N GLY A 154 17.11 -9.08 14.95
CA GLY A 154 16.55 -7.89 14.32
C GLY A 154 15.18 -7.49 14.88
N ILE A 155 14.37 -8.48 15.27
CA ILE A 155 13.06 -8.25 15.89
C ILE A 155 13.08 -8.37 17.42
N LYS A 156 14.26 -8.49 18.04
CA LYS A 156 14.46 -8.70 19.49
C LYS A 156 13.73 -9.93 20.05
N MET A 157 13.55 -10.95 19.23
CA MET A 157 12.95 -12.23 19.62
C MET A 157 14.04 -13.22 20.08
N ALA A 158 13.78 -13.97 21.14
CA ALA A 158 14.66 -15.04 21.56
C ALA A 158 14.58 -16.22 20.57
N TRP A 159 15.69 -16.95 20.40
CA TRP A 159 15.70 -18.13 19.54
C TRP A 159 14.73 -19.18 20.10
N PRO A 160 13.80 -19.73 19.29
CA PRO A 160 12.80 -20.64 19.80
C PRO A 160 13.39 -21.88 20.47
N TYR A 161 12.89 -22.24 21.66
CA TYR A 161 13.47 -23.32 22.45
C TYR A 161 13.41 -24.68 21.73
N PHE A 162 12.39 -24.90 20.89
CA PHE A 162 12.22 -26.12 20.12
C PHE A 162 13.16 -26.21 18.91
N LEU A 163 13.87 -25.13 18.59
CA LEU A 163 14.95 -25.07 17.60
C LEU A 163 16.33 -25.10 18.28
N ASP A 164 16.42 -25.49 19.55
CA ASP A 164 17.69 -25.69 20.23
C ASP A 164 18.36 -26.99 19.74
N CYS A 165 19.49 -26.82 19.05
CA CYS A 165 20.22 -27.90 18.39
C CYS A 165 20.73 -28.98 19.35
N ASP A 166 20.87 -28.68 20.64
CA ASP A 166 21.32 -29.64 21.66
C ASP A 166 20.17 -30.48 22.23
N ARG A 167 18.90 -30.09 22.00
CA ARG A 167 17.75 -30.70 22.67
C ARG A 167 16.99 -31.71 21.80
N PHE A 168 16.74 -31.37 20.54
CA PHE A 168 15.87 -32.18 19.66
C PHE A 168 16.57 -32.79 18.45
N PHE A 169 17.85 -32.48 18.25
CA PHE A 169 18.65 -32.92 17.11
C PHE A 169 19.79 -33.85 17.56
N VAL A 170 20.15 -34.81 16.71
CA VAL A 170 21.19 -35.82 17.00
C VAL A 170 22.31 -35.79 15.96
N GLY A 171 23.47 -36.33 16.33
CA GLY A 171 24.60 -36.46 15.40
C GLY A 171 24.34 -37.52 14.33
N GLU A 172 25.12 -37.46 13.24
CA GLU A 172 25.03 -38.43 12.13
C GLU A 172 25.26 -39.88 12.59
N GLU A 173 26.08 -40.08 13.62
CA GLU A 173 26.38 -41.38 14.21
C GLU A 173 25.15 -42.08 14.83
N GLU A 174 24.11 -41.32 15.20
CA GLU A 174 22.86 -41.83 15.80
C GLU A 174 21.77 -42.13 14.74
N GLY A 175 22.03 -41.84 13.46
CA GLY A 175 21.06 -41.99 12.37
C GLY A 175 20.03 -40.86 12.35
N CYS A 176 20.37 -39.77 11.66
CA CYS A 176 19.51 -38.60 11.48
C CYS A 176 19.15 -38.37 10.00
N TYR A 177 18.26 -37.42 9.72
CA TYR A 177 17.92 -36.98 8.36
C TYR A 177 18.05 -35.46 8.23
N ASP A 178 18.34 -34.98 7.02
CA ASP A 178 18.37 -33.54 6.72
C ASP A 178 16.96 -33.07 6.29
N PRO A 179 16.26 -32.23 7.08
CA PRO A 179 14.95 -31.72 6.69
C PRO A 179 15.00 -30.75 5.49
N LEU A 180 16.18 -30.30 5.06
CA LEU A 180 16.36 -29.34 3.96
C LEU A 180 16.86 -29.98 2.65
N GLU A 181 16.99 -31.30 2.58
CA GLU A 181 17.59 -32.03 1.45
C GLU A 181 17.00 -31.62 0.08
N ASN A 182 15.67 -31.65 -0.06
CA ASN A 182 14.98 -31.27 -1.31
C ASN A 182 15.06 -29.76 -1.64
N LEU A 183 15.23 -28.90 -0.63
CA LEU A 183 15.35 -27.45 -0.85
C LEU A 183 16.74 -27.09 -1.38
N ARG A 184 17.78 -27.74 -0.86
CA ARG A 184 19.16 -27.55 -1.33
C ARG A 184 19.34 -28.08 -2.75
N GLU A 185 18.74 -29.22 -3.10
CA GLU A 185 18.75 -29.73 -4.48
C GLU A 185 18.04 -28.77 -5.46
N LYS A 186 16.87 -28.23 -5.07
CA LYS A 186 16.17 -27.22 -5.89
C LYS A 186 16.96 -25.92 -6.02
N GLN A 187 17.63 -25.48 -4.94
CA GLN A 187 18.49 -24.30 -4.96
C GLN A 187 19.77 -24.52 -5.77
N GLU A 188 20.39 -25.70 -5.73
CA GLU A 188 21.56 -26.03 -6.53
C GLU A 188 21.23 -26.10 -8.02
N VAL A 189 20.06 -26.62 -8.39
CA VAL A 189 19.55 -26.60 -9.77
C VAL A 189 19.21 -25.16 -10.22
N ALA A 190 18.70 -24.31 -9.32
CA ALA A 190 18.42 -22.90 -9.60
C ALA A 190 19.68 -22.00 -9.57
N LEU A 191 20.73 -22.37 -8.84
CA LEU A 191 22.03 -21.66 -8.84
C LEU A 191 22.89 -22.12 -10.02
N ALA A 192 22.78 -23.37 -10.45
CA ALA A 192 23.48 -23.88 -11.63
C ALA A 192 22.97 -23.27 -12.95
N SER A 193 21.79 -22.62 -12.94
CA SER A 193 21.24 -21.86 -14.08
C SER A 193 21.59 -20.36 -14.04
N ILE A 194 22.30 -19.89 -13.01
CA ILE A 194 22.77 -18.50 -12.90
C ILE A 194 24.28 -18.50 -13.03
N SER A 195 24.78 -18.21 -14.23
CA SER A 195 26.20 -17.98 -14.43
C SER A 195 26.62 -16.69 -13.70
N PRO A 196 27.79 -16.63 -13.03
CA PRO A 196 28.24 -15.42 -12.33
C PRO A 196 28.74 -14.29 -13.24
N GLU A 197 28.64 -14.43 -14.57
CA GLU A 197 29.30 -13.52 -15.52
C GLU A 197 28.42 -13.15 -16.73
N GLU A 198 27.22 -12.58 -16.53
CA GLU A 198 26.56 -11.79 -17.59
C GLU A 198 25.81 -10.55 -17.05
N PRO A 199 25.70 -9.46 -17.86
CA PRO A 199 25.24 -8.16 -17.38
C PRO A 199 23.75 -8.17 -17.05
N SER A 200 23.39 -7.49 -15.97
CA SER A 200 22.04 -7.33 -15.41
C SER A 200 21.07 -6.50 -16.26
N THR A 201 20.92 -6.79 -17.56
CA THR A 201 20.12 -5.98 -18.52
C THR A 201 18.77 -6.57 -18.91
N ILE A 202 18.38 -7.73 -18.39
CA ILE A 202 17.11 -8.37 -18.77
C ILE A 202 16.02 -8.03 -17.76
N ILE A 203 15.06 -7.20 -18.17
CA ILE A 203 13.81 -6.98 -17.42
C ILE A 203 13.04 -8.32 -17.42
N GLN A 204 12.73 -8.84 -16.23
CA GLN A 204 11.90 -10.03 -16.07
C GLN A 204 10.43 -9.62 -16.05
N PHE A 205 9.63 -10.22 -16.95
CA PHE A 205 8.21 -9.94 -17.08
C PHE A 205 7.41 -10.96 -16.26
N THR A 206 7.39 -10.77 -14.94
CA THR A 206 6.70 -11.65 -13.98
C THR A 206 5.94 -10.80 -12.98
N TYR A 207 5.02 -11.39 -12.24
CA TYR A 207 4.42 -10.72 -11.10
C TYR A 207 5.41 -10.58 -9.95
N HIS A 208 5.26 -9.47 -9.22
CA HIS A 208 6.13 -9.10 -8.11
C HIS A 208 5.28 -8.90 -6.87
N SER A 209 5.48 -9.74 -5.85
CA SER A 209 4.97 -9.49 -4.49
C SER A 209 5.41 -8.12 -4.01
N HIS A 210 4.77 -7.58 -2.97
CA HIS A 210 5.13 -6.27 -2.44
C HIS A 210 6.61 -6.18 -2.06
N LEU A 211 7.13 -7.22 -1.40
CA LEU A 211 8.53 -7.31 -1.03
C LEU A 211 9.46 -7.40 -2.26
N GLN A 212 9.09 -8.17 -3.28
CA GLN A 212 9.87 -8.28 -4.51
C GLN A 212 9.90 -6.93 -5.25
N MET A 213 8.77 -6.25 -5.36
CA MET A 213 8.67 -4.91 -5.94
C MET A 213 9.58 -3.93 -5.18
N GLU A 214 9.50 -3.87 -3.85
CA GLU A 214 10.38 -3.01 -3.05
C GLU A 214 11.86 -3.29 -3.33
N ASN A 215 12.24 -4.57 -3.35
CA ASN A 215 13.61 -5.00 -3.61
C ASN A 215 14.07 -4.60 -5.01
N VAL A 216 13.23 -4.75 -6.04
CA VAL A 216 13.55 -4.33 -7.41
C VAL A 216 13.72 -2.81 -7.49
N LEU A 217 12.84 -2.03 -6.86
CA LEU A 217 12.96 -0.57 -6.83
C LEU A 217 14.22 -0.11 -6.10
N LYS A 218 14.50 -0.67 -4.91
CA LYS A 218 15.70 -0.35 -4.11
C LYS A 218 16.99 -0.74 -4.86
N LYS A 219 17.02 -1.89 -5.53
CA LYS A 219 18.14 -2.31 -6.38
C LYS A 219 18.33 -1.40 -7.60
N THR A 220 17.23 -0.99 -8.24
CA THR A 220 17.26 -0.07 -9.38
C THR A 220 17.83 1.29 -8.94
N ALA A 221 17.37 1.81 -7.81
CA ALA A 221 17.88 3.07 -7.26
C ALA A 221 19.36 2.98 -6.87
N ALA A 222 19.79 1.86 -6.25
CA ALA A 222 21.21 1.66 -5.92
C ALA A 222 22.11 1.63 -7.16
N ARG A 223 21.64 1.00 -8.26
CA ARG A 223 22.37 0.95 -9.54
C ARG A 223 22.51 2.31 -10.21
N CYS A 224 21.49 3.16 -10.10
CA CYS A 224 21.44 4.49 -10.71
C CYS A 224 21.38 5.59 -9.63
N SER A 225 22.20 5.48 -8.59
CA SER A 225 22.12 6.35 -7.40
C SER A 225 22.39 7.82 -7.69
N ASP A 226 23.13 8.13 -8.77
CA ASP A 226 23.36 9.51 -9.21
C ASP A 226 22.08 10.20 -9.72
N ILE A 227 21.10 9.41 -10.18
CA ILE A 227 19.89 9.94 -10.83
C ILE A 227 18.59 9.43 -10.22
N SER A 228 18.64 8.65 -9.15
CA SER A 228 17.45 8.04 -8.58
C SER A 228 17.55 7.76 -7.10
N ARG A 229 16.39 7.78 -6.44
CA ARG A 229 16.25 7.41 -5.02
C ARG A 229 14.90 6.80 -4.76
N THR A 230 14.80 5.94 -3.76
CA THR A 230 13.51 5.48 -3.23
C THR A 230 13.15 6.20 -1.94
N TYR A 231 11.86 6.46 -1.73
CA TYR A 231 11.33 6.96 -0.46
C TYR A 231 9.90 6.45 -0.23
N SER A 232 9.50 6.34 1.03
CA SER A 232 8.13 5.96 1.41
C SER A 232 7.29 7.21 1.64
N ILE A 233 6.03 7.21 1.18
CA ILE A 233 5.06 8.28 1.46
C ILE A 233 4.16 7.99 2.66
N GLY A 234 4.27 6.79 3.23
CA GLY A 234 3.42 6.30 4.31
C GLY A 234 3.37 4.78 4.32
N ARG A 235 2.43 4.22 5.07
CA ARG A 235 2.19 2.79 5.13
C ARG A 235 0.73 2.49 4.80
N SER A 236 0.49 1.32 4.23
CA SER A 236 -0.86 0.76 4.08
C SER A 236 -1.47 0.44 5.43
N PHE A 237 -2.74 0.02 5.43
CA PHE A 237 -3.42 -0.40 6.66
C PHE A 237 -2.72 -1.59 7.34
N GLU A 238 -2.20 -2.55 6.58
CA GLU A 238 -1.43 -3.68 7.13
C GLU A 238 0.06 -3.37 7.37
N GLY A 239 0.47 -2.10 7.25
CA GLY A 239 1.83 -1.66 7.58
C GLY A 239 2.86 -1.84 6.46
N LYS A 240 2.43 -2.13 5.22
CA LYS A 240 3.32 -2.24 4.05
C LYS A 240 3.75 -0.85 3.56
N ASP A 241 5.01 -0.68 3.17
CA ASP A 241 5.53 0.64 2.80
C ASP A 241 4.95 1.10 1.45
N LEU A 242 4.45 2.33 1.40
CA LEU A 242 4.00 2.95 0.16
C LEU A 242 5.22 3.55 -0.56
N LEU A 243 5.99 2.68 -1.21
CA LEU A 243 7.30 3.00 -1.78
C LEU A 243 7.20 3.65 -3.17
N VAL A 244 7.86 4.81 -3.30
CA VAL A 244 8.03 5.56 -4.54
C VAL A 244 9.49 5.50 -4.98
N ILE A 245 9.75 5.42 -6.28
CA ILE A 245 11.06 5.67 -6.87
C ILE A 245 11.04 6.99 -7.65
N GLU A 246 12.03 7.83 -7.39
CA GLU A 246 12.26 9.13 -8.03
C GLU A 246 13.40 9.03 -9.04
N PHE A 247 13.26 9.71 -10.18
CA PHE A 247 14.32 9.95 -11.16
C PHE A 247 14.46 11.44 -11.46
N SER A 248 15.68 11.96 -11.37
CA SER A 248 16.10 13.35 -11.71
C SER A 248 17.63 13.37 -11.71
N ASP A 249 18.28 14.32 -12.36
CA ASP A 249 19.73 14.52 -12.23
C ASP A 249 20.17 15.10 -10.87
N ASN A 250 19.22 15.50 -10.01
CA ASN A 250 19.46 15.88 -8.63
C ASN A 250 18.42 15.25 -7.67
N PRO A 251 18.44 13.91 -7.51
CA PRO A 251 17.44 13.19 -6.74
C PRO A 251 17.47 13.64 -5.28
N GLY A 252 16.34 14.09 -4.76
CA GLY A 252 16.34 14.76 -3.46
C GLY A 252 15.59 16.06 -3.43
N GLN A 253 15.81 16.86 -4.46
CA GLN A 253 15.65 18.29 -4.40
C GLN A 253 14.79 18.75 -5.56
N HIS A 254 13.96 19.75 -5.28
CA HIS A 254 13.25 20.44 -6.33
C HIS A 254 14.21 21.46 -6.97
N GLU A 255 14.36 21.43 -8.29
CA GLU A 255 15.14 22.41 -9.03
C GLU A 255 14.25 23.44 -9.71
N LEU A 256 14.70 24.70 -9.66
CA LEU A 256 13.96 25.82 -10.22
C LEU A 256 13.62 25.57 -11.69
N LEU A 257 12.31 25.59 -12.02
CA LEU A 257 11.76 25.35 -13.37
C LEU A 257 11.78 23.91 -13.86
N GLU A 258 12.25 22.98 -13.05
CA GLU A 258 12.12 21.55 -13.30
C GLU A 258 10.70 21.10 -12.92
N PRO A 259 9.86 20.70 -13.89
CA PRO A 259 8.53 20.21 -13.58
C PRO A 259 8.58 18.86 -12.87
N GLU A 260 7.67 18.70 -11.91
CA GLU A 260 7.45 17.46 -11.16
C GLU A 260 6.30 16.67 -11.79
N VAL A 261 6.52 15.40 -12.12
CA VAL A 261 5.52 14.48 -12.70
C VAL A 261 5.42 13.22 -11.86
N LYS A 262 4.21 12.66 -11.76
CA LYS A 262 4.03 11.35 -11.12
C LYS A 262 3.21 10.36 -11.93
N TYR A 263 3.53 9.09 -11.77
CA TYR A 263 2.65 7.98 -12.09
C TYR A 263 2.25 7.27 -10.81
N ILE A 264 0.97 6.92 -10.71
CA ILE A 264 0.41 6.10 -9.64
C ILE A 264 -0.25 4.90 -10.30
N ALA A 265 -0.07 3.71 -9.74
CA ALA A 265 -0.75 2.51 -10.23
C ALA A 265 -1.33 1.70 -9.07
N ASN A 266 -2.21 0.76 -9.45
CA ASN A 266 -2.67 -0.30 -8.55
C ASN A 266 -3.26 0.27 -7.25
N MET A 267 -4.06 1.34 -7.39
CA MET A 267 -4.94 1.83 -6.32
C MET A 267 -6.12 0.88 -6.09
N HIS A 268 -6.50 0.15 -7.13
CA HIS A 268 -7.27 -1.08 -7.03
C HIS A 268 -6.30 -2.25 -7.10
N GLY A 269 -6.24 -3.06 -6.05
CA GLY A 269 -5.19 -4.07 -5.88
C GLY A 269 -5.21 -5.17 -6.95
N ASN A 270 -6.38 -5.48 -7.50
CA ASN A 270 -6.55 -6.43 -8.60
C ASN A 270 -6.35 -5.84 -10.00
N GLU A 271 -6.07 -4.54 -10.13
CA GLU A 271 -5.76 -3.89 -11.40
C GLU A 271 -4.23 -3.78 -11.52
N VAL A 272 -3.61 -4.84 -12.06
CA VAL A 272 -2.19 -5.15 -11.80
C VAL A 272 -1.25 -4.71 -12.90
N LEU A 273 -1.70 -4.64 -14.15
CA LEU A 273 -0.80 -4.31 -15.27
C LEU A 273 -0.06 -2.98 -15.04
N GLY A 274 -0.73 -1.96 -14.51
CA GLY A 274 -0.11 -0.69 -14.16
C GLY A 274 1.03 -0.80 -13.16
N ARG A 275 0.90 -1.67 -12.14
CA ARG A 275 1.97 -1.94 -11.15
C ARG A 275 3.22 -2.46 -11.84
N GLN A 276 3.07 -3.48 -12.68
CA GLN A 276 4.19 -4.09 -13.38
C GLN A 276 4.84 -3.12 -14.37
N LEU A 277 4.04 -2.35 -15.12
CA LEU A 277 4.55 -1.33 -16.04
C LEU A 277 5.43 -0.29 -15.35
N LEU A 278 5.09 0.15 -14.13
CA LEU A 278 5.91 1.11 -13.39
C LEU A 278 7.21 0.50 -12.84
N ILE A 279 7.20 -0.78 -12.49
CA ILE A 279 8.43 -1.53 -12.12
C ILE A 279 9.36 -1.67 -13.34
N TYR A 280 8.81 -1.98 -14.51
CA TYR A 280 9.58 -2.09 -15.76
C TYR A 280 10.10 -0.72 -16.23
N LEU A 281 9.28 0.32 -16.12
CA LEU A 281 9.66 1.68 -16.47
C LEU A 281 10.84 2.16 -15.60
N ALA A 282 10.83 1.88 -14.29
CA ALA A 282 11.94 2.23 -13.41
C ALA A 282 13.27 1.59 -13.88
N GLN A 283 13.26 0.29 -14.17
CA GLN A 283 14.43 -0.43 -14.66
C GLN A 283 14.89 0.09 -16.04
N TYR A 284 13.94 0.36 -16.94
CA TYR A 284 14.20 0.91 -18.27
C TYR A 284 14.84 2.30 -18.21
N LEU A 285 14.30 3.22 -17.41
CA LEU A 285 14.83 4.57 -17.23
C LEU A 285 16.28 4.53 -16.73
N CYS A 286 16.56 3.72 -15.70
CA CYS A 286 17.91 3.53 -15.18
C CYS A 286 18.87 2.97 -16.25
N SER A 287 18.49 1.87 -16.92
CA SER A 287 19.34 1.19 -17.90
C SER A 287 19.64 2.09 -19.11
N GLU A 288 18.62 2.71 -19.70
CA GLU A 288 18.79 3.55 -20.88
C GLU A 288 19.57 4.84 -20.60
N TYR A 289 19.41 5.41 -19.40
CA TYR A 289 20.22 6.55 -18.98
C TYR A 289 21.71 6.19 -18.93
N GLN A 290 22.04 5.04 -18.32
CA GLN A 290 23.41 4.52 -18.23
C GLN A 290 23.99 4.18 -19.61
N LEU A 291 23.16 3.72 -20.54
CA LEU A 291 23.56 3.42 -21.92
C LEU A 291 23.72 4.67 -22.80
N GLY A 292 23.41 5.87 -22.30
CA GLY A 292 23.57 7.11 -23.06
C GLY A 292 22.42 7.41 -24.02
N ASN A 293 21.21 6.88 -23.76
CA ASN A 293 20.05 7.20 -24.58
C ASN A 293 19.66 8.68 -24.41
N GLU A 294 19.87 9.48 -25.46
CA GLU A 294 19.65 10.93 -25.43
C GLU A 294 18.22 11.33 -25.04
N ARG A 295 17.20 10.55 -25.44
CA ARG A 295 15.80 10.82 -25.09
C ARG A 295 15.59 10.69 -23.58
N ILE A 296 16.10 9.60 -23.00
CA ILE A 296 15.94 9.31 -21.57
C ILE A 296 16.80 10.25 -20.72
N GLN A 297 18.04 10.53 -21.14
CA GLN A 297 18.88 11.53 -20.47
C GLN A 297 18.25 12.92 -20.50
N THR A 298 17.71 13.34 -21.64
CA THR A 298 17.00 14.63 -21.73
C THR A 298 15.77 14.65 -20.84
N LEU A 299 15.02 13.55 -20.78
CA LEU A 299 13.82 13.45 -19.95
C LEU A 299 14.17 13.57 -18.46
N ILE A 300 15.13 12.79 -17.97
CA ILE A 300 15.55 12.78 -16.55
C ILE A 300 16.25 14.08 -16.15
N ASN A 301 17.15 14.64 -16.97
CA ASN A 301 17.88 15.87 -16.64
C ASN A 301 17.03 17.16 -16.73
N ASN A 302 15.75 17.05 -17.07
CA ASN A 302 14.87 18.20 -17.18
C ASN A 302 13.53 17.96 -16.48
N THR A 303 13.34 16.82 -15.82
CA THR A 303 12.06 16.41 -15.24
C THR A 303 12.32 15.58 -14.02
N ARG A 304 11.65 15.93 -12.94
CA ARG A 304 11.65 15.12 -11.74
C ARG A 304 10.45 14.18 -11.75
N ILE A 305 10.72 12.90 -11.91
CA ILE A 305 9.74 11.85 -12.20
C ILE A 305 9.58 10.98 -10.96
N HIS A 306 8.35 10.81 -10.52
CA HIS A 306 8.00 9.96 -9.39
C HIS A 306 7.12 8.79 -9.83
N LEU A 307 7.60 7.56 -9.68
CA LEU A 307 6.85 6.35 -10.01
C LEU A 307 6.39 5.69 -8.71
N PHE A 308 5.08 5.54 -8.55
CA PHE A 308 4.45 4.90 -7.39
C PHE A 308 3.69 3.64 -7.83
N PRO A 309 4.35 2.46 -7.87
CA PRO A 309 3.77 1.27 -8.51
C PRO A 309 2.57 0.65 -7.81
N SER A 310 2.40 0.84 -6.50
CA SER A 310 1.25 0.27 -5.79
C SER A 310 0.77 1.18 -4.67
N MET A 311 -0.37 1.82 -4.91
CA MET A 311 -1.09 2.57 -3.88
C MET A 311 -1.85 1.64 -2.93
N ASN A 312 -2.30 0.47 -3.38
CA ASN A 312 -3.01 -0.52 -2.58
C ASN A 312 -2.26 -1.86 -2.52
N PRO A 313 -1.13 -1.94 -1.81
CA PRO A 313 -0.38 -3.18 -1.71
C PRO A 313 -1.14 -4.26 -0.95
N ASP A 314 -2.01 -3.91 -0.01
CA ASP A 314 -2.80 -4.87 0.75
C ASP A 314 -3.84 -5.59 -0.13
N GLY A 315 -4.58 -4.83 -0.95
CA GLY A 315 -5.50 -5.40 -1.91
C GLY A 315 -4.80 -6.22 -3.00
N TYR A 316 -3.57 -5.83 -3.38
CA TYR A 316 -2.78 -6.59 -4.36
C TYR A 316 -2.41 -7.98 -3.85
N GLU A 317 -1.91 -8.11 -2.62
CA GLU A 317 -1.54 -9.43 -2.06
C GLU A 317 -2.76 -10.36 -1.99
N LEU A 318 -3.94 -9.81 -1.64
CA LEU A 318 -5.19 -10.57 -1.67
C LEU A 318 -5.55 -11.04 -3.09
N ALA A 319 -5.46 -10.15 -4.08
CA ALA A 319 -5.74 -10.50 -5.47
C ALA A 319 -4.76 -11.54 -6.01
N ALA A 320 -3.47 -11.43 -5.68
CA ALA A 320 -2.43 -12.33 -6.14
C ALA A 320 -2.61 -13.74 -5.55
N ALA A 321 -2.92 -13.85 -4.26
CA ALA A 321 -3.16 -15.13 -3.61
C ALA A 321 -4.34 -15.92 -4.24
N GLU A 322 -5.43 -15.24 -4.60
CA GLU A 322 -6.56 -15.90 -5.26
C GLU A 322 -6.24 -16.43 -6.67
N VAL A 323 -5.35 -15.75 -7.40
CA VAL A 323 -4.89 -16.21 -8.71
C VAL A 323 -3.97 -17.42 -8.56
N GLU A 324 -3.14 -17.47 -7.52
CA GLU A 324 -2.26 -18.61 -7.23
C GLU A 324 -3.05 -19.87 -6.82
N ASP A 325 -4.07 -19.72 -5.97
CA ASP A 325 -4.91 -20.83 -5.47
C ASP A 325 -5.78 -21.50 -6.55
N THR A 326 -6.04 -20.81 -7.68
CA THR A 326 -6.94 -21.32 -8.75
C THR A 326 -6.22 -22.05 -9.89
N ASN A 327 -4.90 -22.19 -9.83
CA ASN A 327 -4.13 -23.03 -10.76
C ASN A 327 -4.32 -24.54 -10.51
N GLU A 328 -5.04 -24.93 -9.45
CA GLU A 328 -5.51 -26.30 -9.23
C GLU A 328 -7.01 -26.43 -9.57
N GLN A 329 -7.28 -26.96 -10.77
CA GLN A 329 -8.56 -27.50 -11.29
C GLN A 329 -9.36 -26.60 -12.25
N GLU A 330 -9.28 -26.99 -13.53
CA GLU A 330 -10.20 -26.76 -14.65
C GLU A 330 -11.54 -26.08 -14.30
N GLN A 331 -11.67 -24.77 -14.56
CA GLN A 331 -12.95 -24.13 -14.90
C GLN A 331 -12.76 -22.73 -15.52
N ASP A 332 -12.57 -22.73 -16.85
CA ASP A 332 -12.42 -21.58 -17.77
C ASP A 332 -13.55 -20.52 -17.75
N GLU A 333 -14.59 -20.69 -16.93
CA GLU A 333 -15.72 -19.75 -16.84
C GLU A 333 -15.87 -19.08 -15.46
N GLY A 334 -15.19 -19.57 -14.40
CA GLY A 334 -15.24 -19.01 -13.05
C GLY A 334 -14.28 -17.84 -12.82
N HIS A 335 -13.16 -17.80 -13.55
CA HIS A 335 -12.11 -16.76 -13.45
C HIS A 335 -12.62 -15.34 -13.73
N ARG A 336 -13.70 -15.20 -14.50
CA ARG A 336 -14.29 -13.90 -14.85
C ARG A 336 -15.18 -13.27 -13.77
N TYR A 337 -15.66 -14.03 -12.79
CA TYR A 337 -16.65 -13.52 -11.81
C TYR A 337 -16.03 -13.08 -10.48
N ASN A 338 -14.95 -13.71 -9.98
CA ASN A 338 -14.29 -13.32 -8.71
C ASN A 338 -13.11 -12.35 -8.88
N GLY A 339 -12.37 -12.42 -10.00
CA GLY A 339 -11.26 -11.52 -10.31
C GLY A 339 -11.65 -10.06 -10.53
N TRP A 340 -12.95 -9.76 -10.68
CA TRP A 340 -13.43 -8.39 -10.89
C TRP A 340 -13.41 -7.52 -9.63
N THR A 341 -13.60 -8.14 -8.45
CA THR A 341 -13.80 -7.42 -7.18
C THR A 341 -12.87 -7.85 -6.05
N SER A 342 -12.33 -9.08 -6.05
CA SER A 342 -11.41 -9.47 -4.98
C SER A 342 -10.12 -8.66 -5.08
N GLY A 343 -9.57 -8.25 -3.93
CA GLY A 343 -8.39 -7.37 -3.85
C GLY A 343 -8.57 -5.96 -4.43
N ARG A 344 -9.76 -5.57 -4.90
CA ARG A 344 -10.01 -4.21 -5.41
C ARG A 344 -9.84 -3.16 -4.31
N ALA A 345 -10.53 -3.37 -3.18
CA ALA A 345 -10.49 -2.46 -2.03
C ALA A 345 -9.20 -2.63 -1.22
N ASN A 346 -8.92 -1.70 -0.31
CA ASN A 346 -7.82 -1.88 0.66
C ASN A 346 -8.19 -2.93 1.73
N ALA A 347 -7.29 -3.20 2.68
CA ALA A 347 -7.53 -4.16 3.78
C ALA A 347 -8.73 -3.81 4.69
N GLN A 348 -9.19 -2.55 4.67
CA GLN A 348 -10.39 -2.11 5.38
C GLN A 348 -11.67 -2.25 4.55
N ASN A 349 -11.58 -2.87 3.36
CA ASN A 349 -12.64 -2.97 2.36
C ASN A 349 -13.15 -1.59 1.89
N ILE A 350 -12.26 -0.59 1.82
CA ILE A 350 -12.54 0.75 1.30
C ILE A 350 -12.04 0.83 -0.15
N ASP A 351 -12.91 1.26 -1.08
CA ASP A 351 -12.48 1.64 -2.42
C ASP A 351 -11.73 2.98 -2.34
N LEU A 352 -10.41 2.93 -2.52
CA LEU A 352 -9.54 4.11 -2.43
C LEU A 352 -9.93 5.19 -3.45
N ASN A 353 -10.50 4.81 -4.61
CA ASN A 353 -10.97 5.75 -5.63
C ASN A 353 -12.40 6.27 -5.36
N ARG A 354 -12.92 6.07 -4.15
CA ARG A 354 -14.13 6.70 -3.59
C ARG A 354 -13.85 7.39 -2.25
N ASN A 355 -12.59 7.41 -1.81
CA ASN A 355 -12.20 7.82 -0.47
C ASN A 355 -11.60 9.23 -0.41
N PHE A 356 -11.30 9.87 -1.54
CA PHE A 356 -10.84 11.26 -1.57
C PHE A 356 -11.98 12.25 -1.27
N PRO A 357 -11.69 13.49 -0.83
CA PRO A 357 -12.70 14.50 -0.62
C PRO A 357 -13.47 14.82 -1.92
N ASP A 358 -14.80 14.79 -1.86
CA ASP A 358 -15.65 15.24 -2.97
C ASP A 358 -15.64 16.77 -3.08
N LEU A 359 -14.60 17.29 -3.75
CA LEU A 359 -14.47 18.71 -4.05
C LEU A 359 -15.32 19.14 -5.25
N THR A 360 -15.67 18.20 -6.13
CA THR A 360 -16.44 18.47 -7.34
C THR A 360 -17.86 18.92 -7.00
N SER A 361 -18.52 18.30 -6.02
CA SER A 361 -19.81 18.76 -5.48
C SER A 361 -19.74 20.19 -4.91
N ILE A 362 -18.64 20.54 -4.24
CA ILE A 362 -18.43 21.88 -3.68
C ILE A 362 -18.30 22.89 -4.82
N VAL A 363 -17.53 22.58 -5.85
CA VAL A 363 -17.38 23.42 -7.04
C VAL A 363 -18.72 23.63 -7.75
N TYR A 364 -19.51 22.57 -7.96
CA TYR A 364 -20.80 22.68 -8.63
C TYR A 364 -21.82 23.49 -7.84
N SER A 365 -21.89 23.32 -6.52
CA SER A 365 -22.81 24.06 -5.65
C SER A 365 -22.46 25.56 -5.59
N ARG A 366 -21.17 25.91 -5.64
CA ARG A 366 -20.70 27.30 -5.45
C ARG A 366 -20.34 28.04 -6.74
N ARG A 367 -20.40 27.40 -7.91
CA ARG A 367 -20.03 28.02 -9.21
C ARG A 367 -20.74 29.33 -9.58
N ARG A 368 -21.93 29.58 -9.00
CA ARG A 368 -22.74 30.78 -9.25
C ARG A 368 -22.34 31.94 -8.34
N ASN A 369 -21.58 31.67 -7.28
CA ASN A 369 -21.14 32.68 -6.33
C ASN A 369 -19.95 33.43 -6.93
N LYS A 370 -20.12 34.75 -7.11
CA LYS A 370 -19.04 35.62 -7.58
C LYS A 370 -17.88 35.58 -6.56
N GLY A 371 -16.67 35.34 -7.06
CA GLY A 371 -15.46 35.27 -6.23
C GLY A 371 -15.13 33.89 -5.66
N TYR A 372 -15.97 32.86 -5.88
CA TYR A 372 -15.64 31.50 -5.47
C TYR A 372 -14.58 30.88 -6.40
N ARG A 373 -13.56 30.26 -5.81
CA ARG A 373 -12.45 29.62 -6.53
C ARG A 373 -12.79 28.17 -6.86
N THR A 374 -12.36 27.75 -8.03
CA THR A 374 -12.50 26.38 -8.56
C THR A 374 -11.17 25.63 -8.58
N ASP A 375 -10.12 26.30 -8.14
CA ASP A 375 -8.76 25.83 -7.91
C ASP A 375 -8.43 25.87 -6.42
N HIS A 376 -7.57 24.96 -5.96
CA HIS A 376 -7.07 24.89 -4.58
C HIS A 376 -8.21 24.95 -3.55
N VAL A 377 -9.27 24.18 -3.82
CA VAL A 377 -10.45 24.10 -2.96
C VAL A 377 -10.05 23.45 -1.63
N PRO A 378 -10.26 24.10 -0.48
CA PRO A 378 -9.88 23.53 0.82
C PRO A 378 -10.72 22.28 1.13
N ILE A 379 -10.10 21.34 1.83
CA ILE A 379 -10.77 20.11 2.28
C ILE A 379 -11.80 20.49 3.36
N PRO A 380 -13.09 20.13 3.20
CA PRO A 380 -14.10 20.48 4.19
C PRO A 380 -13.89 19.71 5.49
N ASP A 381 -14.07 20.36 6.64
CA ASP A 381 -13.94 19.72 7.97
C ASP A 381 -14.78 18.46 8.12
N SER A 382 -15.96 18.42 7.49
CA SER A 382 -16.85 17.26 7.50
C SER A 382 -16.23 16.01 6.88
N TYR A 383 -15.23 16.13 6.00
CA TYR A 383 -14.49 15.00 5.45
C TYR A 383 -13.79 14.21 6.57
N TRP A 384 -13.13 14.92 7.48
CA TRP A 384 -12.40 14.33 8.61
C TRP A 384 -13.33 13.73 9.68
N PHE A 385 -14.57 14.21 9.81
CA PHE A 385 -15.53 13.70 10.80
C PHE A 385 -16.50 12.66 10.26
N SER A 386 -16.41 12.34 8.97
CA SER A 386 -17.37 11.47 8.31
C SER A 386 -17.29 10.04 8.82
N LYS A 387 -18.40 9.31 8.69
CA LYS A 387 -18.51 7.87 9.02
C LYS A 387 -17.60 6.97 8.17
N TYR A 388 -16.98 7.54 7.12
CA TYR A 388 -15.98 6.90 6.28
C TYR A 388 -14.60 7.29 6.79
N VAL A 389 -13.90 6.33 7.41
CA VAL A 389 -12.51 6.50 7.83
C VAL A 389 -11.68 6.79 6.58
N VAL A 390 -10.89 7.87 6.61
CA VAL A 390 -9.91 8.13 5.54
C VAL A 390 -8.91 6.99 5.57
N ALA A 391 -8.71 6.31 4.45
CA ALA A 391 -7.76 5.21 4.39
C ALA A 391 -6.33 5.75 4.56
N PRO A 392 -5.43 5.03 5.27
CA PRO A 392 -4.05 5.48 5.44
C PRO A 392 -3.33 5.69 4.10
N GLU A 393 -3.67 4.90 3.07
CA GLU A 393 -3.18 5.05 1.71
C GLU A 393 -3.64 6.38 1.08
N THR A 394 -4.93 6.71 1.21
CA THR A 394 -5.50 7.97 0.74
C THR A 394 -4.85 9.16 1.44
N TYR A 395 -4.69 9.10 2.77
CA TYR A 395 -4.05 10.16 3.55
C TYR A 395 -2.59 10.37 3.12
N ALA A 396 -1.83 9.29 2.94
CA ALA A 396 -0.45 9.34 2.48
C ALA A 396 -0.33 10.02 1.10
N VAL A 397 -1.20 9.66 0.16
CA VAL A 397 -1.23 10.29 -1.17
C VAL A 397 -1.64 11.76 -1.09
N MET A 398 -2.68 12.11 -0.32
CA MET A 398 -3.10 13.50 -0.14
C MET A 398 -1.99 14.37 0.45
N LYS A 399 -1.22 13.85 1.42
CA LYS A 399 -0.05 14.53 2.00
C LYS A 399 1.05 14.66 0.96
N TRP A 400 1.31 13.60 0.21
CA TRP A 400 2.35 13.57 -0.82
C TRP A 400 2.10 14.58 -1.94
N VAL A 401 0.88 14.64 -2.50
CA VAL A 401 0.56 15.57 -3.60
C VAL A 401 0.58 17.05 -3.18
N ARG A 402 0.52 17.34 -1.88
CA ARG A 402 0.74 18.69 -1.34
C ARG A 402 2.21 19.03 -1.10
N SER A 403 3.06 18.01 -0.89
CA SER A 403 4.46 18.21 -0.51
C SER A 403 5.38 18.52 -1.68
N ILE A 404 4.96 18.18 -2.91
CA ILE A 404 5.73 18.35 -4.14
C ILE A 404 4.86 19.14 -5.13
N PRO A 405 5.42 20.13 -5.87
CA PRO A 405 4.66 20.93 -6.83
C PRO A 405 4.36 20.16 -8.13
N PHE A 406 3.64 19.04 -8.03
CA PHE A 406 3.26 18.22 -9.18
C PHE A 406 2.49 19.03 -10.23
N VAL A 407 2.95 18.94 -11.47
CA VAL A 407 2.36 19.60 -12.64
C VAL A 407 1.38 18.67 -13.34
N MET A 408 1.76 17.42 -13.49
CA MET A 408 1.04 16.42 -14.27
C MET A 408 1.13 15.05 -13.62
N SER A 409 0.09 14.24 -13.80
CA SER A 409 -0.03 12.91 -13.22
C SER A 409 -0.85 11.98 -14.10
N ALA A 410 -0.70 10.68 -13.92
CA ALA A 410 -1.69 9.71 -14.35
C ALA A 410 -1.82 8.55 -13.35
N SER A 411 -3.07 8.13 -13.12
CA SER A 411 -3.41 6.92 -12.39
C SER A 411 -3.64 5.77 -13.37
N LEU A 412 -2.97 4.65 -13.19
CA LEU A 412 -3.05 3.46 -14.05
C LEU A 412 -4.00 2.42 -13.44
N HIS A 413 -4.96 1.98 -14.26
CA HIS A 413 -6.10 1.11 -13.91
C HIS A 413 -6.26 -0.03 -14.92
N GLY A 414 -7.17 -0.95 -14.62
CA GLY A 414 -7.56 -2.06 -15.48
C GLY A 414 -9.06 -2.36 -15.41
N GLY A 415 -9.57 -2.99 -16.47
CA GLY A 415 -10.99 -3.32 -16.64
C GLY A 415 -11.59 -2.75 -17.93
N GLU A 416 -10.85 -1.89 -18.63
CA GLU A 416 -11.21 -1.29 -19.92
C GLU A 416 -9.93 -0.85 -20.66
N LEU A 417 -10.05 -0.41 -21.92
CA LEU A 417 -8.94 0.17 -22.68
C LEU A 417 -9.29 1.58 -23.17
N VAL A 418 -9.06 2.59 -22.32
CA VAL A 418 -9.42 3.99 -22.57
C VAL A 418 -8.65 4.94 -21.63
N VAL A 419 -8.43 6.18 -22.06
CA VAL A 419 -8.05 7.25 -21.13
C VAL A 419 -9.28 8.06 -20.70
N SER A 420 -9.58 8.02 -19.40
CA SER A 420 -10.56 8.89 -18.77
C SER A 420 -9.92 10.20 -18.28
N TYR A 421 -10.65 11.31 -18.40
CA TYR A 421 -10.22 12.63 -17.91
C TYR A 421 -11.31 13.39 -17.15
N PRO A 422 -10.93 14.31 -16.25
CA PRO A 422 -11.85 15.07 -15.41
C PRO A 422 -12.95 15.83 -16.17
N TYR A 423 -14.12 16.05 -15.55
CA TYR A 423 -14.47 15.55 -14.22
C TYR A 423 -15.03 14.12 -14.23
N ASP A 424 -14.76 13.37 -13.17
CA ASP A 424 -15.33 12.05 -12.89
C ASP A 424 -16.75 12.15 -12.29
N PHE A 425 -17.06 13.23 -11.55
CA PHE A 425 -18.40 13.43 -10.98
C PHE A 425 -19.30 14.29 -11.87
N SER A 426 -20.51 13.78 -12.13
CA SER A 426 -21.51 14.44 -12.95
C SER A 426 -22.07 15.70 -12.30
N ARG A 427 -22.32 16.71 -13.13
CA ARG A 427 -22.93 17.98 -12.69
C ARG A 427 -24.33 17.81 -12.11
N HIS A 428 -25.07 16.80 -12.56
CA HIS A 428 -26.37 16.46 -12.03
C HIS A 428 -26.22 15.20 -11.17
N PRO A 429 -26.42 15.26 -9.84
CA PRO A 429 -26.12 14.17 -8.93
C PRO A 429 -26.86 12.85 -9.24
N GLU A 430 -28.02 12.95 -9.90
CA GLU A 430 -28.85 11.78 -10.27
C GLU A 430 -28.54 11.25 -11.68
N GLU A 431 -27.69 11.92 -12.46
CA GLU A 431 -27.33 11.46 -13.80
C GLU A 431 -26.07 10.61 -13.74
N GLU A 432 -26.23 9.31 -13.99
CA GLU A 432 -25.12 8.35 -13.97
C GLU A 432 -24.16 8.53 -15.16
N LYS A 433 -24.59 9.13 -16.28
CA LYS A 433 -23.76 9.34 -17.47
C LYS A 433 -23.99 10.72 -18.06
N MET A 434 -23.17 11.69 -17.67
CA MET A 434 -23.29 13.07 -18.11
C MET A 434 -21.93 13.72 -18.34
N PHE A 435 -21.74 14.23 -19.56
CA PHE A 435 -20.56 15.03 -19.90
C PHE A 435 -20.41 16.22 -18.95
N SER A 436 -19.27 16.26 -18.24
CA SER A 436 -18.98 17.24 -17.19
C SER A 436 -17.60 17.85 -17.38
N PRO A 437 -17.50 18.88 -18.25
CA PRO A 437 -16.21 19.42 -18.66
C PRO A 437 -15.55 20.23 -17.55
N SER A 438 -14.23 20.10 -17.43
CA SER A 438 -13.41 20.98 -16.61
C SER A 438 -13.11 22.31 -17.33
N PRO A 439 -12.71 23.37 -16.60
CA PRO A 439 -12.24 24.62 -17.20
C PRO A 439 -11.10 24.43 -18.22
N ASP A 440 -10.26 23.40 -18.02
CA ASP A 440 -9.12 23.05 -18.87
C ASP A 440 -9.39 21.83 -19.76
N GLU A 441 -10.66 21.59 -20.13
CA GLU A 441 -11.12 20.50 -21.01
C GLU A 441 -10.22 20.26 -22.24
N GLN A 442 -9.77 21.31 -22.91
CA GLN A 442 -8.93 21.18 -24.10
C GLN A 442 -7.52 20.66 -23.78
N VAL A 443 -6.98 21.02 -22.62
CA VAL A 443 -5.69 20.52 -22.14
C VAL A 443 -5.83 19.05 -21.76
N PHE A 444 -6.87 18.68 -21.02
CA PHE A 444 -7.12 17.28 -20.68
C PHE A 444 -7.31 16.40 -21.90
N LYS A 445 -8.12 16.81 -22.89
CA LYS A 445 -8.24 16.10 -24.16
C LYS A 445 -6.90 15.93 -24.88
N LEU A 446 -6.06 16.97 -24.89
CA LEU A 446 -4.72 16.88 -25.48
C LEU A 446 -3.85 15.86 -24.74
N LEU A 447 -3.80 15.91 -23.40
CA LEU A 447 -3.03 14.99 -22.57
C LEU A 447 -3.50 13.55 -22.74
N SER A 448 -4.81 13.32 -22.71
CA SER A 448 -5.38 11.98 -22.92
C SER A 448 -5.08 11.44 -24.32
N ARG A 449 -5.10 12.30 -25.34
CA ARG A 449 -4.74 11.92 -26.71
C ARG A 449 -3.28 11.56 -26.89
N ILE A 450 -2.37 12.25 -26.19
CA ILE A 450 -0.94 11.92 -26.25
C ILE A 450 -0.70 10.47 -25.83
N TYR A 451 -1.39 10.00 -24.78
CA TYR A 451 -1.29 8.60 -24.36
C TYR A 451 -2.05 7.67 -25.34
N ALA A 452 -3.31 7.96 -25.62
CA ALA A 452 -4.19 7.08 -26.39
C ALA A 452 -3.72 6.89 -27.86
N ASP A 453 -3.24 7.95 -28.51
CA ASP A 453 -2.79 7.90 -29.90
C ASP A 453 -1.41 7.23 -30.04
N ALA A 454 -0.59 7.24 -28.98
CA ALA A 454 0.68 6.53 -28.93
C ALA A 454 0.50 5.03 -28.66
N HIS A 455 -0.62 4.63 -28.04
CA HIS A 455 -0.91 3.23 -27.73
C HIS A 455 -1.43 2.52 -28.98
N PRO A 456 -0.84 1.36 -29.39
CA PRO A 456 -1.15 0.72 -30.68
C PRO A 456 -2.64 0.39 -30.89
N THR A 457 -3.34 0.07 -29.81
CA THR A 457 -4.72 -0.42 -29.83
C THR A 457 -5.68 0.41 -28.96
N MET A 458 -5.32 1.59 -28.46
CA MET A 458 -6.29 2.35 -27.64
C MET A 458 -7.19 3.22 -28.53
N SER A 459 -6.63 3.77 -29.61
CA SER A 459 -7.33 4.63 -30.56
C SER A 459 -7.82 3.93 -31.84
N ASP A 460 -7.48 2.65 -32.05
CA ASP A 460 -7.83 1.93 -33.29
C ASP A 460 -9.33 1.55 -33.34
N ASN A 461 -9.95 1.45 -34.52
CA ASN A 461 -11.40 1.25 -34.66
C ASN A 461 -11.85 -0.24 -34.75
N SER A 462 -10.95 -1.20 -34.56
CA SER A 462 -11.30 -2.62 -34.54
C SER A 462 -12.16 -2.98 -33.31
N THR A 463 -13.21 -3.78 -33.52
CA THR A 463 -14.38 -3.91 -32.63
C THR A 463 -14.28 -4.92 -31.50
N ASP A 464 -13.21 -5.71 -31.44
CA ASP A 464 -13.01 -6.72 -30.39
C ASP A 464 -12.27 -6.11 -29.19
N ARG A 465 -12.94 -5.16 -28.52
CA ARG A 465 -12.40 -4.46 -27.35
C ARG A 465 -13.44 -4.35 -26.26
N CYS A 466 -13.11 -4.90 -25.09
CA CYS A 466 -13.79 -4.80 -23.80
C CYS A 466 -15.30 -4.45 -23.81
N GLY A 467 -16.16 -5.02 -24.65
CA GLY A 467 -17.60 -4.72 -24.68
C GLY A 467 -18.05 -3.25 -24.98
N ALA A 468 -17.20 -2.22 -24.80
CA ALA A 468 -17.49 -0.80 -25.01
C ALA A 468 -16.53 -0.18 -26.04
N SER A 469 -17.06 0.43 -27.11
CA SER A 469 -16.23 0.99 -28.18
C SER A 469 -15.91 2.48 -27.97
N PHE A 470 -14.85 2.76 -27.20
CA PHE A 470 -14.27 4.12 -27.06
C PHE A 470 -13.38 4.54 -28.23
N ALA A 471 -12.99 3.58 -29.05
CA ALA A 471 -12.26 3.75 -30.31
C ALA A 471 -12.89 4.80 -31.24
N SER A 472 -14.21 4.81 -31.36
CA SER A 472 -14.96 5.80 -32.18
C SER A 472 -14.76 7.26 -31.71
N LYS A 473 -14.32 7.45 -30.47
CA LYS A 473 -13.95 8.75 -29.86
C LYS A 473 -12.44 8.88 -29.73
N GLY A 474 -11.70 7.98 -30.38
CA GLY A 474 -10.26 7.78 -30.42
C GLY A 474 -9.62 7.53 -29.06
N GLY A 475 -10.20 6.63 -28.28
CA GLY A 475 -9.56 6.06 -27.09
C GLY A 475 -9.58 6.97 -25.86
N ILE A 476 -10.42 8.01 -25.85
CA ILE A 476 -10.55 8.93 -24.72
C ILE A 476 -12.01 9.15 -24.31
N ILE A 477 -12.27 9.41 -23.03
CA ILE A 477 -13.59 9.73 -22.52
C ILE A 477 -13.55 10.68 -21.32
N ASN A 478 -14.56 11.54 -21.16
CA ASN A 478 -14.75 12.28 -19.91
C ASN A 478 -15.31 11.32 -18.85
N GLY A 479 -14.75 11.30 -17.65
CA GLY A 479 -15.10 10.32 -16.61
C GLY A 479 -16.59 10.25 -16.31
N ALA A 480 -17.20 11.39 -16.00
CA ALA A 480 -18.63 11.49 -15.72
C ALA A 480 -19.52 11.09 -16.92
N MET A 481 -19.03 11.20 -18.15
CA MET A 481 -19.73 10.74 -19.35
C MET A 481 -19.72 9.21 -19.50
N TRP A 482 -18.68 8.56 -18.98
CA TRP A 482 -18.58 7.10 -18.96
C TRP A 482 -19.47 6.51 -17.86
N TYR A 483 -19.21 6.91 -16.61
CA TYR A 483 -20.05 6.69 -15.44
C TYR A 483 -19.64 7.67 -14.33
N SER A 484 -20.62 8.23 -13.63
CA SER A 484 -20.40 9.25 -12.60
C SER A 484 -20.06 8.64 -11.25
N PHE A 485 -19.05 9.19 -10.58
CA PHE A 485 -18.75 8.91 -9.17
C PHE A 485 -18.03 10.09 -8.52
N SER A 486 -18.18 10.23 -7.21
CA SER A 486 -17.45 11.23 -6.42
C SER A 486 -16.35 10.59 -5.57
N GLY A 487 -15.45 11.43 -5.05
CA GLY A 487 -14.35 10.99 -4.19
C GLY A 487 -13.20 10.28 -4.92
N GLY A 488 -13.05 10.53 -6.22
CA GLY A 488 -11.94 10.04 -7.03
C GLY A 488 -10.65 10.85 -6.85
N MET A 489 -9.51 10.19 -7.05
CA MET A 489 -8.18 10.81 -6.93
C MET A 489 -7.89 11.85 -8.02
N SER A 490 -8.38 11.60 -9.24
CA SER A 490 -8.13 12.45 -10.41
C SER A 490 -8.73 13.86 -10.25
N ASP A 491 -10.03 13.93 -9.92
CA ASP A 491 -10.71 15.18 -9.60
C ASP A 491 -10.08 15.90 -8.39
N PHE A 492 -9.63 15.15 -7.37
CA PHE A 492 -8.98 15.73 -6.19
C PHE A 492 -7.66 16.43 -6.56
N ASN A 493 -6.80 15.80 -7.36
CA ASN A 493 -5.55 16.41 -7.83
C ASN A 493 -5.81 17.78 -8.48
N TYR A 494 -6.74 17.82 -9.44
CA TYR A 494 -7.05 19.03 -10.19
C TYR A 494 -7.72 20.11 -9.33
N LEU A 495 -8.60 19.73 -8.40
CA LEU A 495 -9.34 20.71 -7.59
C LEU A 495 -8.58 21.21 -6.36
N HIS A 496 -7.67 20.42 -5.80
CA HIS A 496 -6.94 20.76 -4.57
C HIS A 496 -5.51 21.25 -4.82
N THR A 497 -4.91 20.93 -5.96
CA THR A 497 -3.50 21.24 -6.26
C THR A 497 -3.34 21.87 -7.64
N ASN A 498 -2.10 22.09 -8.10
CA ASN A 498 -1.79 22.47 -9.48
C ASN A 498 -1.83 21.27 -10.45
N CYS A 499 -1.91 20.03 -9.95
CA CYS A 499 -1.62 18.83 -10.71
C CYS A 499 -2.78 18.42 -11.63
N PHE A 500 -2.46 18.21 -12.91
CA PHE A 500 -3.38 17.68 -13.91
C PHE A 500 -3.25 16.17 -13.96
N GLU A 501 -4.24 15.44 -13.44
CA GLU A 501 -4.26 13.98 -13.45
C GLU A 501 -5.26 13.44 -14.47
N ILE A 502 -4.86 12.38 -15.18
CA ILE A 502 -5.75 11.55 -16.01
C ILE A 502 -5.81 10.13 -15.43
N THR A 503 -6.82 9.38 -15.83
CA THR A 503 -6.97 7.96 -15.48
C THR A 503 -6.79 7.13 -16.73
N VAL A 504 -5.84 6.19 -16.73
CA VAL A 504 -5.54 5.33 -17.89
C VAL A 504 -5.95 3.91 -17.58
N GLU A 505 -6.93 3.40 -18.31
CA GLU A 505 -7.36 2.01 -18.30
C GLU A 505 -6.52 1.23 -19.33
N LEU A 506 -5.72 0.27 -18.86
CA LEU A 506 -4.65 -0.36 -19.63
C LEU A 506 -5.07 -1.63 -20.38
N GLY A 507 -6.25 -2.16 -20.13
CA GLY A 507 -6.73 -3.42 -20.71
C GLY A 507 -7.96 -3.97 -20.00
N CYS A 508 -8.67 -4.87 -20.70
CA CYS A 508 -9.92 -5.46 -20.19
C CYS A 508 -9.67 -6.39 -19.00
N ASP A 509 -8.60 -7.17 -19.06
CA ASP A 509 -8.22 -8.05 -17.97
C ASP A 509 -7.53 -7.22 -16.89
N LYS A 510 -8.10 -7.26 -15.68
CA LYS A 510 -7.56 -6.53 -14.54
C LYS A 510 -6.27 -7.18 -14.03
N PHE A 511 -6.20 -8.50 -14.12
CA PHE A 511 -5.09 -9.32 -13.67
C PHE A 511 -4.70 -10.30 -14.79
N PRO A 512 -4.06 -9.80 -15.87
CA PRO A 512 -3.73 -10.62 -17.03
C PRO A 512 -2.78 -11.78 -16.70
N SER A 513 -2.63 -12.76 -17.58
CA SER A 513 -1.62 -13.81 -17.38
C SER A 513 -0.18 -13.24 -17.50
N GLU A 514 0.81 -13.90 -16.90
CA GLU A 514 2.21 -13.44 -16.99
C GLU A 514 2.73 -13.35 -18.42
N ASP A 515 2.28 -14.25 -19.30
CA ASP A 515 2.64 -14.26 -20.73
C ASP A 515 2.21 -12.97 -21.47
N GLU A 516 1.21 -12.26 -20.97
CA GLU A 516 0.75 -10.99 -21.53
C GLU A 516 1.56 -9.77 -21.05
N LEU A 517 2.36 -9.89 -19.99
CA LEU A 517 3.10 -8.77 -19.40
C LEU A 517 4.11 -8.16 -20.37
N TYR A 518 4.80 -8.99 -21.16
CA TYR A 518 5.72 -8.50 -22.19
C TYR A 518 5.00 -7.69 -23.26
N LEU A 519 3.86 -8.17 -23.74
CA LEU A 519 3.06 -7.46 -24.75
C LEU A 519 2.50 -6.16 -24.17
N GLY A 520 1.98 -6.20 -22.94
CA GLY A 520 1.51 -5.02 -22.21
C GLY A 520 2.60 -3.96 -22.09
N TRP A 521 3.84 -4.36 -21.78
CA TRP A 521 5.00 -3.45 -21.78
C TRP A 521 5.29 -2.86 -23.16
N GLN A 522 5.34 -3.67 -24.22
CA GLN A 522 5.62 -3.17 -25.57
C GLN A 522 4.57 -2.16 -26.04
N GLN A 523 3.31 -2.37 -25.69
CA GLN A 523 2.20 -1.48 -26.08
C GLN A 523 2.19 -0.17 -25.28
N ASN A 524 2.65 -0.18 -24.03
CA ASN A 524 2.57 0.98 -23.13
C ASN A 524 3.88 1.74 -22.93
N LYS A 525 5.05 1.19 -23.31
CA LYS A 525 6.34 1.87 -23.17
C LYS A 525 6.36 3.25 -23.86
N GLU A 526 5.96 3.32 -25.12
CA GLU A 526 5.93 4.60 -25.86
C GLU A 526 4.88 5.57 -25.30
N PRO A 527 3.62 5.17 -25.03
CA PRO A 527 2.65 6.00 -24.33
C PRO A 527 3.13 6.58 -23.00
N LEU A 528 3.78 5.76 -22.16
CA LEU A 528 4.31 6.20 -20.86
C LEU A 528 5.37 7.29 -21.04
N LEU A 529 6.33 7.10 -21.96
CA LEU A 529 7.38 8.09 -22.24
C LEU A 529 6.82 9.37 -22.87
N SER A 530 5.97 9.23 -23.89
CA SER A 530 5.31 10.35 -24.57
C SER A 530 4.47 11.20 -23.61
N TYR A 531 3.81 10.56 -22.64
CA TYR A 531 3.05 11.27 -21.62
C TYR A 531 3.98 12.00 -20.65
N LEU A 532 5.05 11.40 -20.13
CA LEU A 532 6.03 12.11 -19.28
C LEU A 532 6.58 13.37 -19.97
N GLU A 533 6.90 13.27 -21.27
CA GLU A 533 7.37 14.39 -22.09
C GLU A 533 6.34 15.52 -22.22
N ALA A 534 5.04 15.21 -22.10
CA ALA A 534 3.96 16.18 -22.24
C ALA A 534 3.95 17.27 -21.16
N VAL A 535 4.62 17.04 -20.02
CA VAL A 535 4.74 18.06 -18.96
C VAL A 535 5.46 19.32 -19.44
N HIS A 536 6.30 19.18 -20.48
CA HIS A 536 7.04 20.28 -21.10
C HIS A 536 6.20 21.07 -22.13
N ARG A 537 4.87 21.02 -22.04
CA ARG A 537 3.96 21.81 -22.89
C ARG A 537 3.46 23.05 -22.14
N GLY A 538 2.77 23.93 -22.87
CA GLY A 538 2.26 25.19 -22.30
C GLY A 538 3.38 26.17 -21.97
N ILE A 539 3.40 26.68 -20.74
CA ILE A 539 4.39 27.65 -20.26
C ILE A 539 4.94 27.29 -18.89
N LYS A 540 6.14 27.79 -18.61
CA LYS A 540 6.72 27.84 -17.27
C LYS A 540 7.48 29.14 -17.05
N GLY A 541 7.68 29.54 -15.80
CA GLY A 541 8.29 30.82 -15.48
C GLY A 541 8.53 31.02 -14.00
N ILE A 542 9.04 32.19 -13.63
CA ILE A 542 9.22 32.63 -12.25
C ILE A 542 8.42 33.91 -12.03
N VAL A 543 7.65 33.95 -10.96
CA VAL A 543 7.07 35.16 -10.40
C VAL A 543 7.99 35.68 -9.30
N LYS A 544 8.57 36.86 -9.50
CA LYS A 544 9.55 37.47 -8.59
C LYS A 544 9.22 38.91 -8.28
N ASP A 545 9.79 39.44 -7.20
CA ASP A 545 9.70 40.86 -6.86
C ASP A 545 10.78 41.71 -7.58
N GLU A 546 10.77 43.02 -7.34
CA GLU A 546 11.74 43.97 -7.92
C GLU A 546 13.19 43.72 -7.46
N THR A 547 13.39 42.98 -6.37
CA THR A 547 14.73 42.57 -5.88
C THR A 547 15.23 41.29 -6.53
N GLY A 548 14.37 40.60 -7.29
CA GLY A 548 14.66 39.33 -7.93
C GLY A 548 14.32 38.11 -7.07
N LYS A 549 13.75 38.28 -5.87
CA LYS A 549 13.33 37.19 -5.00
C LYS A 549 12.04 36.55 -5.53
N GLY A 550 12.02 35.22 -5.61
CA GLY A 550 10.81 34.45 -5.93
C GLY A 550 9.66 34.70 -4.96
N ILE A 551 8.44 34.78 -5.48
CA ILE A 551 7.22 34.99 -4.70
C ILE A 551 6.44 33.69 -4.62
N LYS A 552 6.57 32.97 -3.50
CA LYS A 552 5.75 31.79 -3.19
C LYS A 552 4.26 32.08 -3.25
N GLY A 553 3.49 31.18 -3.83
CA GLY A 553 2.03 31.27 -3.83
C GLY A 553 1.48 32.45 -4.61
N ALA A 554 2.27 33.06 -5.51
CA ALA A 554 1.74 33.99 -6.49
C ALA A 554 0.80 33.24 -7.44
N ARG A 555 -0.34 33.85 -7.73
CA ARG A 555 -1.40 33.31 -8.59
C ARG A 555 -1.10 33.60 -10.05
N ILE A 556 -1.26 32.60 -10.90
CA ILE A 556 -1.18 32.71 -12.36
C ILE A 556 -2.55 32.33 -12.93
N SER A 557 -3.21 33.31 -13.53
CA SER A 557 -4.55 33.18 -14.11
C SER A 557 -4.52 33.34 -15.62
N VAL A 558 -5.37 32.58 -16.32
CA VAL A 558 -5.49 32.64 -17.78
C VAL A 558 -6.87 33.15 -18.14
N ARG A 559 -6.93 34.22 -18.94
CA ARG A 559 -8.19 34.84 -19.31
C ARG A 559 -9.10 33.84 -20.03
N GLY A 560 -10.28 33.62 -19.46
CA GLY A 560 -11.29 32.71 -20.00
C GLY A 560 -11.26 31.30 -19.41
N VAL A 561 -10.20 30.95 -18.66
CA VAL A 561 -10.10 29.69 -17.93
C VAL A 561 -10.33 29.94 -16.46
N ARG A 562 -11.36 29.31 -15.89
CA ARG A 562 -11.70 29.44 -14.46
C ARG A 562 -11.01 28.33 -13.67
N HIS A 563 -9.69 28.33 -13.67
CA HIS A 563 -8.86 27.44 -12.86
C HIS A 563 -7.44 28.02 -12.86
N ASP A 564 -7.08 28.67 -11.76
CA ASP A 564 -5.77 29.31 -11.60
C ASP A 564 -4.74 28.32 -11.02
N ILE A 565 -3.46 28.55 -11.27
CA ILE A 565 -2.37 27.84 -10.61
C ILE A 565 -1.58 28.77 -9.70
N PHE A 566 -0.72 28.21 -8.88
CA PHE A 566 0.14 28.94 -7.97
C PHE A 566 1.60 28.56 -8.14
N SER A 567 2.47 29.52 -7.87
CA SER A 567 3.91 29.30 -7.86
C SER A 567 4.37 28.55 -6.60
N ALA A 568 5.41 27.73 -6.76
CA ALA A 568 6.08 26.97 -5.72
C ALA A 568 6.97 27.87 -4.83
N GLU A 569 7.79 27.26 -3.97
CA GLU A 569 8.57 27.94 -2.93
C GLU A 569 9.42 29.10 -3.47
N ASP A 570 10.11 28.87 -4.59
CA ASP A 570 11.01 29.84 -5.23
C ASP A 570 10.33 30.69 -6.32
N GLY A 571 8.99 30.69 -6.34
CA GLY A 571 8.18 31.52 -7.23
C GLY A 571 8.03 30.97 -8.64
N ASP A 572 8.59 29.80 -8.94
CA ASP A 572 8.41 29.13 -10.22
C ASP A 572 7.04 28.46 -10.36
N TYR A 573 6.61 28.31 -11.60
CA TYR A 573 5.29 27.77 -11.92
C TYR A 573 5.29 27.10 -13.31
N TRP A 574 4.33 26.20 -13.51
CA TRP A 574 4.08 25.54 -14.79
C TRP A 574 2.58 25.57 -15.10
N ARG A 575 2.22 26.09 -16.27
CA ARG A 575 0.83 26.11 -16.75
C ARG A 575 0.73 25.39 -18.08
N LEU A 576 0.11 24.20 -18.05
CA LEU A 576 -0.24 23.47 -19.25
C LEU A 576 -1.31 24.27 -20.03
N LEU A 577 -1.07 24.44 -21.34
CA LEU A 577 -1.92 25.20 -22.25
C LEU A 577 -1.86 24.58 -23.64
N THR A 578 -2.98 24.65 -24.35
CA THR A 578 -3.02 24.36 -25.78
C THR A 578 -2.38 25.48 -26.60
N SER A 579 -2.03 25.18 -27.85
CA SER A 579 -1.52 26.19 -28.78
C SER A 579 -2.55 27.30 -29.02
N GLY A 580 -2.09 28.54 -29.19
CA GLY A 580 -2.95 29.69 -29.42
C GLY A 580 -2.51 30.92 -28.63
N THR A 581 -3.32 31.98 -28.72
CA THR A 581 -3.06 33.23 -28.03
C THR A 581 -3.72 33.23 -26.66
N HIS A 582 -2.92 33.45 -25.61
CA HIS A 582 -3.38 33.47 -24.22
C HIS A 582 -3.05 34.82 -23.57
N ILE A 583 -3.92 35.26 -22.65
CA ILE A 583 -3.67 36.44 -21.81
C ILE A 583 -3.53 35.94 -20.38
N ILE A 584 -2.34 36.11 -19.82
CA ILE A 584 -1.95 35.58 -18.52
C ILE A 584 -1.75 36.73 -17.56
N THR A 585 -2.26 36.59 -16.34
CA THR A 585 -2.08 37.57 -15.27
C THR A 585 -1.44 36.91 -14.07
N ALA A 586 -0.33 37.47 -13.60
CA ALA A 586 0.29 37.12 -12.33
C ALA A 586 -0.08 38.14 -11.26
N SER A 587 -0.37 37.68 -10.05
CA SER A 587 -0.73 38.52 -8.91
C SER A 587 -0.40 37.83 -7.60
N ALA A 588 -0.01 38.59 -6.57
CA ALA A 588 0.24 38.07 -5.22
C ALA A 588 -0.27 39.08 -4.18
N PRO A 589 -0.69 38.64 -2.98
CA PRO A 589 -1.07 39.55 -1.90
C PRO A 589 0.05 40.54 -1.55
N GLY A 590 -0.27 41.84 -1.50
CA GLY A 590 0.71 42.90 -1.26
C GLY A 590 1.57 43.28 -2.48
N TYR A 591 1.21 42.80 -3.67
CA TYR A 591 1.89 43.13 -4.92
C TYR A 591 0.92 43.56 -6.02
N THR A 592 1.38 44.44 -6.92
CA THR A 592 0.66 44.83 -8.13
C THR A 592 0.49 43.64 -9.08
N LYS A 593 -0.66 43.55 -9.76
CA LYS A 593 -0.88 42.55 -10.82
C LYS A 593 -0.19 42.92 -12.14
N VAL A 594 0.34 41.94 -12.85
CA VAL A 594 0.97 42.11 -14.18
C VAL A 594 0.30 41.17 -15.19
N MET A 595 -0.01 41.70 -16.38
CA MET A 595 -0.66 40.97 -17.45
C MET A 595 0.25 40.88 -18.69
N LYS A 596 0.32 39.70 -19.30
CA LYS A 596 1.06 39.44 -20.53
C LYS A 596 0.20 38.71 -21.55
N LYS A 597 0.31 39.11 -22.82
CA LYS A 597 -0.27 38.38 -23.96
C LYS A 597 0.83 37.53 -24.59
N ILE A 598 0.59 36.23 -24.72
CA ILE A 598 1.52 35.28 -25.34
C ILE A 598 0.87 34.57 -26.51
N ASN A 599 1.68 34.00 -27.39
CA ASN A 599 1.21 33.14 -28.47
C ASN A 599 2.01 31.84 -28.48
N LEU A 600 1.34 30.72 -28.24
CA LEU A 600 1.91 29.39 -28.23
C LEU A 600 1.77 28.74 -29.61
N PRO A 601 2.87 28.29 -30.25
CA PRO A 601 2.80 27.67 -31.57
C PRO A 601 2.10 26.29 -31.52
N PRO A 602 1.56 25.80 -32.65
CA PRO A 602 0.94 24.47 -32.74
C PRO A 602 1.87 23.31 -32.38
N ARG A 603 3.17 23.45 -32.67
CA ARG A 603 4.22 22.47 -32.31
C ARG A 603 5.15 23.10 -31.28
N LEU A 604 4.98 22.71 -30.03
CA LEU A 604 5.87 23.08 -28.92
C LEU A 604 6.85 21.92 -28.69
N GLN A 605 8.15 22.20 -28.82
CA GLN A 605 9.21 21.25 -28.46
C GLN A 605 9.61 21.35 -26.98
N LYS A 606 9.37 22.51 -26.37
CA LYS A 606 9.63 22.83 -24.95
C LYS A 606 8.60 23.84 -24.47
N ALA A 607 8.41 23.93 -23.15
CA ALA A 607 7.48 24.87 -22.55
C ALA A 607 7.94 26.31 -22.79
N GLY A 608 7.01 27.22 -23.09
CA GLY A 608 7.30 28.64 -23.28
C GLY A 608 7.73 29.30 -21.98
N ARG A 609 8.84 30.05 -22.00
CA ARG A 609 9.34 30.79 -20.82
C ARG A 609 8.59 32.12 -20.64
N VAL A 610 7.91 32.30 -19.50
CA VAL A 610 7.17 33.54 -19.20
C VAL A 610 7.39 33.99 -17.75
N ASP A 611 8.27 34.95 -17.51
CA ASP A 611 8.53 35.46 -16.14
C ASP A 611 7.67 36.67 -15.80
N PHE A 612 7.35 36.85 -14.52
CA PHE A 612 6.63 38.03 -14.02
C PHE A 612 7.43 38.72 -12.93
N ILE A 613 7.48 40.06 -12.99
CA ILE A 613 8.06 40.89 -11.93
C ILE A 613 6.91 41.69 -11.34
N LEU A 614 6.58 41.44 -10.06
CA LEU A 614 5.52 42.14 -9.36
C LEU A 614 6.12 43.21 -8.44
N LYS A 615 5.52 44.40 -8.43
CA LYS A 615 5.95 45.50 -7.55
C LYS A 615 5.21 45.43 -6.24
N ARG A 616 5.87 45.75 -5.13
CA ARG A 616 5.18 45.82 -3.83
C ARG A 616 4.19 46.98 -3.84
N GLU A 617 2.97 46.70 -3.41
CA GLU A 617 1.91 47.69 -3.29
C GLU A 617 1.70 47.99 -1.80
N ILE A 618 1.87 49.26 -1.41
CA ILE A 618 1.60 49.70 -0.04
C ILE A 618 0.09 49.74 0.12
N LEU A 619 -0.47 48.74 0.81
CA LEU A 619 -1.89 48.71 1.13
C LEU A 619 -2.23 49.89 2.05
N GLU A 620 -3.10 50.81 1.62
CA GLU A 620 -3.73 51.76 2.53
C GLU A 620 -4.57 50.97 3.56
N PRO A 621 -4.48 51.30 4.87
CA PRO A 621 -5.21 50.59 5.91
C PRO A 621 -6.70 50.92 5.80
N GLY A 622 -7.44 50.17 4.98
CA GLY A 622 -8.87 50.44 4.78
C GLY A 622 -9.66 49.47 3.91
N ILE A 623 -9.03 48.57 3.16
CA ILE A 623 -9.75 47.53 2.41
C ILE A 623 -9.24 46.18 2.89
N ASN A 624 -10.03 45.59 3.78
CA ASN A 624 -9.82 44.24 4.27
C ASN A 624 -10.07 43.28 3.10
N ASP A 625 -9.04 43.04 2.28
CA ASP A 625 -9.00 41.94 1.32
C ASP A 625 -8.82 40.65 2.14
N HIS A 626 -9.85 40.32 2.94
CA HIS A 626 -9.99 39.02 3.56
C HIS A 626 -10.07 38.01 2.41
N PHE A 627 -8.93 37.40 2.08
CA PHE A 627 -8.87 36.12 1.38
C PHE A 627 -9.11 35.04 2.43
N PRO A 628 -10.36 34.63 2.72
CA PRO A 628 -10.66 33.71 3.82
C PRO A 628 -10.20 32.28 3.50
N ALA A 629 -9.71 32.06 2.26
CA ALA A 629 -9.39 30.77 1.69
C ALA A 629 -7.92 30.34 1.89
N GLN A 630 -6.99 31.27 2.14
CA GLN A 630 -5.56 30.91 2.27
C GLN A 630 -5.32 30.17 3.59
N ASP A 631 -5.79 30.75 4.71
CA ASP A 631 -5.67 30.14 6.05
C ASP A 631 -6.36 28.77 6.17
N THR A 632 -7.43 28.55 5.40
CA THR A 632 -8.16 27.28 5.38
C THR A 632 -7.56 26.24 4.44
N TYR A 633 -6.87 26.66 3.38
CA TYR A 633 -6.13 25.76 2.49
C TYR A 633 -4.88 25.18 3.19
N ASP A 634 -4.14 26.04 3.91
CA ASP A 634 -2.94 25.63 4.62
C ASP A 634 -3.24 24.62 5.74
N ARG A 635 -4.46 24.65 6.29
CA ARG A 635 -4.98 23.69 7.28
C ARG A 635 -5.36 22.34 6.65
N PHE A 636 -4.37 21.46 6.44
CA PHE A 636 -4.55 20.15 5.80
C PHE A 636 -5.46 19.19 6.59
N ASP A 637 -5.00 18.72 7.75
CA ASP A 637 -5.75 17.88 8.70
C ASP A 637 -5.88 18.66 10.02
N PRO A 638 -6.99 19.37 10.26
CA PRO A 638 -7.17 20.16 11.48
C PRO A 638 -7.23 19.35 12.78
N PHE A 639 -7.41 18.04 12.70
CA PHE A 639 -7.64 17.19 13.85
C PHE A 639 -6.50 16.21 14.12
N ASN A 640 -5.45 16.24 13.28
CA ASN A 640 -4.30 15.35 13.37
C ASN A 640 -4.74 13.90 13.56
N GLN A 641 -5.79 13.47 12.87
CA GLN A 641 -6.41 12.16 13.11
C GLN A 641 -5.40 11.05 12.82
N PHE A 642 -4.58 11.21 11.78
CA PHE A 642 -3.55 10.27 11.38
C PHE A 642 -2.21 10.49 12.08
N GLU A 643 -1.88 11.74 12.44
CA GLU A 643 -0.73 12.04 13.31
C GLU A 643 -0.90 11.43 14.71
N ARG A 644 -2.13 11.31 15.23
CA ARG A 644 -2.39 10.62 16.52
C ARG A 644 -2.25 9.10 16.45
N TYR A 645 -2.47 8.49 15.28
CA TYR A 645 -2.20 7.06 15.09
C TYR A 645 -0.70 6.79 14.99
N THR A 646 0.08 7.74 14.44
CA THR A 646 1.56 7.64 14.37
C THR A 646 2.26 8.11 15.66
N GLN A 647 1.72 9.10 16.38
CA GLN A 647 2.26 9.57 17.68
C GLN A 647 1.91 8.65 18.85
N ARG A 648 0.90 7.78 18.73
CA ARG A 648 0.73 6.67 19.68
C ARG A 648 1.92 5.69 19.66
N GLU A 649 2.82 5.80 18.69
CA GLU A 649 4.07 5.06 18.59
C GLU A 649 5.33 5.92 18.88
N THR A 650 5.21 7.23 19.18
CA THR A 650 6.38 8.10 19.40
C THR A 650 6.17 9.21 20.47
N GLY A 651 6.39 8.87 21.77
CA GLY A 651 6.79 9.76 22.90
C GLY A 651 5.68 10.47 23.71
N GLU A 652 5.65 10.57 25.05
CA GLU A 652 6.56 10.27 26.18
C GLU A 652 5.76 9.98 27.48
N PRO A 653 6.33 9.25 28.49
CA PRO A 653 5.65 8.92 29.74
C PRO A 653 5.99 9.88 30.90
N GLY A 654 4.96 10.27 31.65
CA GLY A 654 5.10 10.56 33.07
C GLY A 654 5.12 9.25 33.85
N GLU A 655 6.29 8.90 34.36
CA GLU A 655 6.62 7.93 35.42
C GLU A 655 5.55 6.89 35.80
N GLU A 656 5.68 5.69 35.24
CA GLU A 656 5.60 4.41 35.96
C GLU A 656 6.16 3.31 35.03
N GLU A 657 7.18 2.58 35.48
CA GLU A 657 7.85 1.49 34.73
C GLU A 657 6.84 0.42 34.29
N VAL A 658 6.48 0.42 33.01
CA VAL A 658 5.85 -0.74 32.34
C VAL A 658 6.76 -1.14 31.19
N GLN A 659 7.30 -2.34 31.30
CA GLN A 659 8.19 -2.96 30.31
C GLN A 659 7.43 -3.10 28.96
N GLU A 660 7.78 -2.27 27.97
CA GLU A 660 7.20 -2.33 26.62
C GLU A 660 7.46 -3.72 26.00
N LYS A 661 6.37 -4.39 25.60
CA LYS A 661 6.46 -5.67 24.91
C LYS A 661 6.68 -5.44 23.41
N PRO A 662 7.52 -6.24 22.73
CA PRO A 662 7.82 -6.08 21.30
C PRO A 662 6.58 -6.13 20.41
N TRP A 663 6.64 -5.52 19.22
CA TRP A 663 5.52 -5.41 18.27
C TRP A 663 4.88 -6.76 17.90
N TRP A 664 5.69 -7.82 17.78
CA TRP A 664 5.26 -9.17 17.46
C TRP A 664 4.49 -9.86 18.60
N TRP A 665 4.49 -9.29 19.82
CA TRP A 665 3.80 -9.86 20.98
C TRP A 665 2.28 -9.94 20.76
N SER A 666 1.72 -9.07 19.91
CA SER A 666 0.30 -9.03 19.57
C SER A 666 -0.20 -10.31 18.88
N TYR A 667 0.63 -10.96 18.05
CA TYR A 667 0.30 -12.24 17.40
C TYR A 667 -0.03 -13.35 18.39
N PHE A 668 0.54 -13.27 19.59
CA PHE A 668 0.34 -14.28 20.64
C PHE A 668 -0.64 -13.84 21.72
N ALA A 669 -0.95 -12.54 21.83
CA ALA A 669 -1.83 -12.00 22.85
C ALA A 669 -3.32 -12.20 22.55
N LEU A 670 -3.69 -12.49 21.31
CA LEU A 670 -5.08 -12.61 20.84
C LEU A 670 -5.62 -14.05 20.90
N SER A 671 -4.76 -15.06 21.09
CA SER A 671 -5.09 -16.47 20.84
C SER A 671 -5.62 -17.25 22.05
N GLY A 672 -5.98 -16.59 23.17
CA GLY A 672 -6.56 -17.23 24.36
C GLY A 672 -5.63 -18.15 25.18
N ASN A 673 -4.44 -18.47 24.67
CA ASN A 673 -3.40 -19.24 25.34
C ASN A 673 -2.44 -18.36 26.15
N ALA A 674 -1.68 -18.96 27.07
CA ALA A 674 -0.62 -18.27 27.79
C ALA A 674 0.41 -17.71 26.81
N ALA A 675 0.60 -16.39 26.80
CA ALA A 675 1.53 -15.74 25.88
C ALA A 675 2.97 -16.27 26.08
N PRO A 676 3.71 -16.60 25.01
CA PRO A 676 5.01 -17.28 25.07
C PRO A 676 6.11 -16.33 25.55
N THR A 677 6.26 -16.20 26.86
CA THR A 677 7.30 -15.34 27.48
C THR A 677 8.71 -15.78 27.13
N TRP A 678 8.92 -17.05 26.76
CA TRP A 678 10.21 -17.58 26.28
C TRP A 678 10.68 -16.96 24.96
N LEU A 679 9.82 -16.25 24.22
CA LEU A 679 10.23 -15.45 23.05
C LEU A 679 10.82 -14.09 23.42
N LEU A 680 10.68 -13.63 24.67
CA LEU A 680 11.24 -12.36 25.13
C LEU A 680 12.69 -12.56 25.57
N ARG A 681 13.62 -11.76 25.03
CA ARG A 681 15.05 -11.83 25.42
C ARG A 681 15.33 -11.35 26.86
N ASN A 682 14.48 -10.48 27.41
CA ASN A 682 14.72 -9.78 28.68
C ASN A 682 13.54 -9.92 29.67
N TYR A 683 13.10 -11.15 29.95
CA TYR A 683 12.12 -11.41 31.01
C TYR A 683 12.75 -12.09 32.22
#